data_AF-A0A0H2M9L3-F1
#
_entry.id   AF-A0A0H2M9L3-F1
#
_cell.length_a   1.000
_cell.length_b   1.000
_cell.length_c   1.000
_cell.angle_alpha   90.00
_cell.angle_beta   90.00
_cell.angle_gamma   90.00
#
_symmetry.space_group_name_H-M   'P 1'
#
loop_
_entity.id
_entity.type
_entity.pdbx_description
1 polymer ?
#
loop_
_entity_poly.entity_id
_entity_poly.type
_entity_poly.pdbx_seq_one_letter_code
_entity_poly.pdbx_strand_id
1 'polypeptide(L)'
;AQTSSTTTVAGSLEGEFAVDDSGAATYSLPISVSPGIAGNEPRLALSYSSQTGNGPLGVGWGLSGLSPITRCGQRLVPHGKIHGVDFSNEDRFCLDGQRLVAVSGDYGADGTEYRTEIESYAKVISNGTAGTGPESFTVWSKGGLVLEYGVTDDSRIEAIKADGTARSEARIWALNKQSDRSGNAITYSYTEDQSNGSYRINRIDYGGNATAGTAATSSVRFVYEDRTDIRTWYQAGAKITQDQRLKNIQTYEAETLVADYRVEFDNDGLLELSKLSTITQCSADACLQPITIEYLENTVSEGYQPFIHFPGSSGSWSSYKSYFHDVDGDGLTDLTMGYFGTSGVHTYTFIAKGDGHYEPYVHFPGGGGNWSSYKPYFHDVNGDGLTDLIMGYFGTSGVHTYTFISKGDGYYEPYVHFPGGGGDWSSYKPYFHDVNGDGLADLMMRHIGSAGINIFTFLSKGDGSFQNYKHFSSGGDWSAYTPYFHDVNGDGNTDMLALSVRAPLHVFTFMSKGDGSFQNYKHFSSGGDWSAYTPYFHDVNGDTLTDLIMGRFGVSGIDTFAFLYNSKKYPSLLNKITTSRGHETSISYTPLTDKFVYSKGSGAVYPEQDYVSPLSVVQSVERDDGIGGKRKIEYSYAGAKVDVKRGSFLGFKQITSKDMQRETETITDYRQDWPFV
;
A
#
# COMPACT_ATOMS: atom_id res chain seq x y z
N ALA A 1 13.65 3.67 66.02
CA ALA A 1 14.14 3.39 64.65
C ALA A 1 12.92 3.21 63.76
N GLN A 2 12.49 4.26 63.09
CA GLN A 2 11.39 4.21 62.13
C GLN A 2 12.07 3.98 60.77
N THR A 3 12.06 2.74 60.30
CA THR A 3 12.56 2.38 58.98
C THR A 3 11.72 3.12 57.95
N SER A 4 12.32 4.12 57.31
CA SER A 4 11.82 4.71 56.07
C SER A 4 11.77 3.59 55.05
N SER A 5 10.58 3.05 54.80
CA SER A 5 10.33 2.26 53.61
C SER A 5 10.48 3.20 52.43
N THR A 6 11.66 3.20 51.82
CA THR A 6 11.85 3.72 50.47
C THR A 6 10.83 3.00 49.59
N THR A 7 9.74 3.69 49.25
CA THR A 7 8.86 3.28 48.16
C THR A 7 9.72 3.27 46.90
N THR A 8 10.19 2.09 46.53
CA THR A 8 10.66 1.82 45.17
C THR A 8 9.46 2.00 44.26
N VAL A 9 9.35 3.16 43.61
CA VAL A 9 8.43 3.33 42.49
C VAL A 9 8.93 2.36 41.42
N ALA A 10 8.15 1.31 41.14
CA ALA A 10 8.46 0.45 40.01
C ALA A 10 8.42 1.31 38.73
N GLY A 11 9.49 1.25 37.93
CA GLY A 11 9.49 1.84 36.60
C GLY A 11 8.36 1.26 35.76
N SER A 12 7.83 2.04 34.82
CA SER A 12 6.79 1.59 33.89
C SER A 12 7.19 1.93 32.46
N LEU A 13 6.88 1.01 31.56
CA LEU A 13 6.97 1.19 30.12
C LEU A 13 5.56 1.46 29.61
N GLU A 14 5.32 2.70 29.17
CA GLU A 14 4.01 3.14 28.71
C GLU A 14 4.18 3.87 27.38
N GLY A 15 3.41 3.44 26.37
CA GLY A 15 3.23 4.15 25.12
C GLY A 15 1.86 4.84 25.07
N GLU A 16 1.66 5.62 24.03
CA GLU A 16 0.45 6.40 23.80
C GLU A 16 -0.39 5.76 22.69
N PHE A 17 -1.65 5.43 23.01
CA PHE A 17 -2.65 5.05 22.00
C PHE A 17 -3.47 6.26 21.57
N ALA A 18 -3.70 6.40 20.26
CA ALA A 18 -4.67 7.31 19.68
C ALA A 18 -5.49 6.67 18.54
N VAL A 19 -6.63 7.26 18.23
CA VAL A 19 -7.28 7.09 16.92
C VAL A 19 -6.93 8.32 16.12
N ASP A 20 -6.32 8.16 14.95
CA ASP A 20 -5.92 9.30 14.13
C ASP A 20 -7.06 9.80 13.23
N ASP A 21 -6.80 10.89 12.50
CA ASP A 21 -7.79 11.54 11.63
C ASP A 21 -8.15 10.70 10.39
N SER A 22 -7.46 9.59 10.14
CA SER A 22 -7.80 8.59 9.12
C SER A 22 -8.66 7.45 9.68
N GLY A 23 -9.01 7.50 10.97
CA GLY A 23 -9.75 6.44 11.65
C GLY A 23 -8.90 5.21 11.98
N ALA A 24 -7.58 5.31 11.86
CA ALA A 24 -6.66 4.23 12.21
C ALA A 24 -6.41 4.19 13.71
N ALA A 25 -6.23 2.99 14.26
CA ALA A 25 -5.66 2.81 15.59
C ALA A 25 -4.14 3.01 15.50
N THR A 26 -3.60 3.88 16.34
CA THR A 26 -2.16 4.15 16.43
C THR A 26 -1.64 3.92 17.84
N TYR A 27 -0.40 3.46 17.94
CA TYR A 27 0.30 3.33 19.21
C TYR A 27 1.75 3.80 19.06
N SER A 28 2.25 4.61 19.98
CA SER A 28 3.64 5.09 19.95
C SER A 28 4.33 4.83 21.28
N LEU A 29 5.43 4.07 21.25
CA LEU A 29 6.29 3.82 22.40
C LEU A 29 7.66 4.47 22.19
N PRO A 30 7.91 5.65 22.79
CA PRO A 30 9.19 6.33 22.69
C PRO A 30 10.35 5.49 23.24
N ILE A 31 11.48 5.52 22.53
CA ILE A 31 12.74 4.96 23.01
C ILE A 31 13.45 6.04 23.82
N SER A 32 13.63 5.78 25.11
CA SER A 32 14.37 6.68 26.00
C SER A 32 15.85 6.62 25.67
N VAL A 33 16.41 7.75 25.28
CA VAL A 33 17.85 7.93 25.01
C VAL A 33 18.45 8.90 26.03
N SER A 34 19.77 8.82 26.25
CA SER A 34 20.47 9.81 27.06
C SER A 34 20.31 11.20 26.45
N PRO A 35 20.26 12.28 27.26
CA PRO A 35 20.17 13.64 26.72
C PRO A 35 21.37 13.99 25.82
N GLY A 36 21.09 14.63 24.68
CA GLY A 36 22.10 15.15 23.79
C GLY A 36 22.58 16.54 24.21
N ILE A 37 23.65 17.02 23.57
CA ILE A 37 24.11 18.39 23.78
C ILE A 37 23.06 19.35 23.22
N ALA A 38 22.60 20.29 24.05
CA ALA A 38 21.61 21.31 23.68
C ALA A 38 20.29 20.74 23.11
N GLY A 39 19.89 19.53 23.51
CA GLY A 39 18.66 18.89 23.04
C GLY A 39 18.78 18.22 21.66
N ASN A 40 19.99 18.11 21.11
CA ASN A 40 20.27 17.41 19.86
C ASN A 40 20.49 15.90 20.14
N GLU A 41 19.40 15.20 20.43
CA GLU A 41 19.33 13.74 20.58
C GLU A 41 18.35 13.11 19.59
N PRO A 42 18.55 11.83 19.20
CA PRO A 42 17.61 11.13 18.33
C PRO A 42 16.26 10.93 19.03
N ARG A 43 15.17 11.13 18.28
CA ARG A 43 13.80 10.90 18.75
C ARG A 43 13.24 9.69 18.02
N LEU A 44 13.27 8.53 18.66
CA LEU A 44 12.83 7.25 18.09
C LEU A 44 11.61 6.71 18.85
N ALA A 45 10.73 5.99 18.17
CA ALA A 45 9.66 5.23 18.82
C ALA A 45 9.30 3.96 18.05
N LEU A 46 8.90 2.91 18.77
CA LEU A 46 8.18 1.78 18.18
C LEU A 46 6.75 2.24 17.92
N SER A 47 6.32 2.25 16.67
CA SER A 47 5.04 2.82 16.25
C SER A 47 4.17 1.77 15.58
N TYR A 48 2.91 1.68 16.00
CA TYR A 48 1.86 0.91 15.36
C TYR A 48 0.90 1.82 14.59
N SER A 49 0.43 1.36 13.42
CA SER A 49 -0.80 1.84 12.79
C SER A 49 -1.58 0.66 12.20
N SER A 50 -2.90 0.66 12.39
CA SER A 50 -3.81 -0.34 11.80
C SER A 50 -3.87 -0.30 10.27
N GLN A 51 -3.34 0.75 9.64
CA GLN A 51 -3.30 0.91 8.19
C GLN A 51 -1.90 0.70 7.61
N THR A 52 -0.91 0.33 8.43
CA THR A 52 0.45 0.03 7.98
C THR A 52 0.62 -1.47 7.72
N GLY A 53 1.34 -1.81 6.65
CA GLY A 53 1.66 -3.20 6.29
C GLY A 53 2.73 -3.85 7.18
N ASN A 54 3.31 -4.95 6.69
CA ASN A 54 4.38 -5.68 7.39
C ASN A 54 5.73 -4.96 7.29
N GLY A 55 6.32 -4.63 8.43
CA GLY A 55 7.56 -3.89 8.55
C GLY A 55 8.70 -4.65 9.25
N PRO A 56 9.78 -3.94 9.66
CA PRO A 56 10.91 -4.54 10.40
C PRO A 56 10.53 -5.00 11.81
N LEU A 57 9.35 -4.62 12.30
CA LEU A 57 8.78 -5.01 13.60
C LEU A 57 7.47 -5.79 13.43
N GLY A 58 7.23 -6.36 12.25
CA GLY A 58 6.01 -7.10 11.99
C GLY A 58 4.86 -6.25 11.44
N VAL A 59 3.67 -6.84 11.37
CA VAL A 59 2.49 -6.20 10.75
C VAL A 59 1.98 -5.03 11.58
N GLY A 60 1.78 -3.89 10.93
CA GLY A 60 1.33 -2.64 11.55
C GLY A 60 2.42 -1.91 12.32
N TRP A 61 3.55 -2.56 12.63
CA TRP A 61 4.62 -2.01 13.47
C TRP A 61 5.86 -1.58 12.66
N GLY A 62 6.40 -0.43 13.03
CA GLY A 62 7.60 0.14 12.46
C GLY A 62 8.44 0.90 13.49
N LEU A 63 9.61 1.37 13.04
CA LEU A 63 10.46 2.28 13.80
C LEU A 63 10.27 3.68 13.24
N SER A 64 9.69 4.56 14.05
CA SER A 64 9.54 5.98 13.72
C SER A 64 10.76 6.78 14.20
N GLY A 65 10.97 7.95 13.61
CA GLY A 65 12.09 8.85 13.93
C GLY A 65 13.30 8.74 13.01
N LEU A 66 13.24 7.89 11.99
CA LEU A 66 14.17 7.88 10.86
C LEU A 66 13.59 8.70 9.72
N SER A 67 14.45 9.44 9.03
CA SER A 67 14.08 10.26 7.88
C SER A 67 14.80 9.78 6.63
N PRO A 68 14.07 9.44 5.55
CA PRO A 68 14.65 9.22 4.24
C PRO A 68 14.15 10.22 3.19
N ILE A 69 14.96 10.41 2.16
CA ILE A 69 14.46 10.84 0.85
C ILE A 69 14.32 9.57 -0.02
N THR A 70 13.17 9.40 -0.65
CA THR A 70 12.88 8.25 -1.51
C THR A 70 12.51 8.70 -2.91
N ARG A 71 12.64 7.81 -3.90
CA ARG A 71 11.95 8.00 -5.18
C ARG A 71 10.45 7.81 -5.00
N CYS A 72 9.66 8.61 -5.69
CA CYS A 72 8.20 8.53 -5.73
C CYS A 72 7.68 8.89 -7.13
N GLY A 73 6.49 8.39 -7.48
CA GLY A 73 5.90 8.59 -8.79
C GLY A 73 5.38 10.02 -9.04
N GLN A 74 5.12 10.32 -10.31
CA GLN A 74 4.30 11.44 -10.73
C GLN A 74 2.81 11.12 -10.55
N ARG A 75 2.02 12.18 -10.47
CA ARG A 75 0.56 12.16 -10.36
C ARG A 75 -0.03 13.19 -11.32
N LEU A 76 -1.26 12.96 -11.80
CA LEU A 76 -1.93 13.84 -12.76
C LEU A 76 -1.89 15.31 -12.35
N VAL A 77 -2.14 15.60 -11.08
CA VAL A 77 -1.96 16.96 -10.55
C VAL A 77 -0.84 16.93 -9.52
N PRO A 78 0.30 17.62 -9.73
CA PRO A 78 0.49 18.71 -10.68
C PRO A 78 1.14 18.35 -12.03
N HIS A 79 1.47 17.09 -12.32
CA HIS A 79 2.42 16.77 -13.41
C HIS A 79 1.80 16.61 -14.81
N GLY A 80 0.48 16.48 -14.89
CA GLY A 80 -0.27 16.21 -16.13
C GLY A 80 -0.25 14.75 -16.58
N LYS A 81 0.44 13.86 -15.86
CA LYS A 81 0.50 12.42 -16.13
C LYS A 81 0.78 11.63 -14.85
N ILE A 82 0.41 10.36 -14.85
CA ILE A 82 0.87 9.38 -13.86
C ILE A 82 2.09 8.68 -14.45
N HIS A 83 3.08 8.50 -13.59
CA HIS A 83 4.30 7.79 -13.94
C HIS A 83 4.85 7.18 -12.67
N GLY A 84 4.90 5.86 -12.60
CA GLY A 84 5.47 5.13 -11.48
C GLY A 84 6.97 5.38 -11.31
N VAL A 85 7.55 4.79 -10.27
CA VAL A 85 9.01 4.78 -10.12
C VAL A 85 9.58 3.72 -11.04
N ASP A 86 10.32 4.13 -12.06
CA ASP A 86 10.98 3.22 -13.00
C ASP A 86 12.51 3.39 -13.03
N PHE A 87 13.05 4.22 -12.12
CA PHE A 87 14.44 4.64 -12.06
C PHE A 87 14.90 5.46 -13.27
N SER A 88 13.98 6.14 -13.97
CA SER A 88 14.31 7.13 -14.98
C SER A 88 14.51 8.53 -14.36
N ASN A 89 14.73 9.52 -15.23
CA ASN A 89 14.72 10.93 -14.89
C ASN A 89 13.30 11.51 -14.73
N GLU A 90 12.26 10.72 -14.99
CA GLU A 90 10.87 11.12 -14.76
C GLU A 90 10.43 10.92 -13.30
N ASP A 91 11.16 10.13 -12.53
CA ASP A 91 10.88 9.94 -11.10
C ASP A 91 10.89 11.27 -10.33
N ARG A 92 10.10 11.31 -9.26
CA ARG A 92 10.10 12.39 -8.28
C ARG A 92 10.77 11.92 -6.99
N PHE A 93 11.02 12.86 -6.09
CA PHE A 93 11.70 12.63 -4.83
C PHE A 93 10.76 13.06 -3.71
N CYS A 94 10.71 12.29 -2.64
CA CYS A 94 9.84 12.53 -1.51
C CYS A 94 10.67 12.52 -0.23
N LEU A 95 10.66 13.62 0.53
CA LEU A 95 11.24 13.73 1.86
C LEU A 95 10.19 13.30 2.88
N ASP A 96 10.44 12.20 3.60
CA ASP A 96 9.49 11.62 4.57
C ASP A 96 8.09 11.38 3.97
N GLY A 97 8.06 10.92 2.71
CA GLY A 97 6.82 10.70 1.95
C GLY A 97 6.25 11.97 1.30
N GLN A 98 6.75 13.15 1.65
CA GLN A 98 6.30 14.41 1.07
C GLN A 98 7.08 14.78 -0.19
N ARG A 99 6.38 14.97 -1.30
CA ARG A 99 6.98 15.29 -2.61
C ARG A 99 7.78 16.59 -2.57
N LEU A 100 8.94 16.55 -3.21
CA LEU A 100 9.80 17.68 -3.48
C LEU A 100 9.42 18.35 -4.81
N VAL A 101 9.34 19.68 -4.77
CA VAL A 101 9.06 20.55 -5.91
C VAL A 101 10.29 21.39 -6.18
N ALA A 102 10.87 21.27 -7.38
CA ALA A 102 12.03 22.06 -7.77
C ALA A 102 11.64 23.54 -7.90
N VAL A 103 12.37 24.42 -7.22
CA VAL A 103 12.18 25.87 -7.26
C VAL A 103 13.32 26.59 -7.99
N SER A 104 14.45 25.91 -8.22
CA SER A 104 15.58 26.40 -9.02
C SER A 104 16.44 25.22 -9.49
N GLY A 105 16.91 25.25 -10.74
CA GLY A 105 17.68 24.15 -11.35
C GLY A 105 16.80 23.10 -12.05
N ASP A 106 17.45 22.20 -12.79
CA ASP A 106 16.76 21.11 -13.50
C ASP A 106 16.46 19.96 -12.52
N TYR A 107 15.24 19.41 -12.58
CA TYR A 107 14.82 18.39 -11.61
C TYR A 107 15.77 17.18 -11.60
N GLY A 108 16.31 16.83 -10.44
CA GLY A 108 17.25 15.73 -10.24
C GLY A 108 18.70 16.02 -10.61
N ALA A 109 19.01 17.20 -11.14
CA ALA A 109 20.39 17.61 -11.43
C ALA A 109 21.16 18.05 -10.18
N ASP A 110 22.48 18.11 -10.30
CA ASP A 110 23.37 18.68 -9.27
C ASP A 110 23.03 20.16 -9.02
N GLY A 111 22.94 20.55 -7.76
CA GLY A 111 22.67 21.92 -7.32
C GLY A 111 21.20 22.35 -7.39
N THR A 112 20.27 21.47 -7.74
CA THR A 112 18.84 21.80 -7.81
C THR A 112 18.25 22.02 -6.42
N GLU A 113 17.52 23.11 -6.25
CA GLU A 113 16.84 23.48 -5.02
C GLU A 113 15.37 23.08 -5.04
N TYR A 114 14.90 22.48 -3.93
CA TYR A 114 13.52 22.06 -3.75
C TYR A 114 12.88 22.64 -2.48
N ARG A 115 11.54 22.59 -2.48
CA ARG A 115 10.65 22.72 -1.33
C ARG A 115 9.73 21.51 -1.25
N THR A 116 9.10 21.28 -0.11
CA THR A 116 8.05 20.26 0.00
C THR A 116 6.72 20.78 -0.56
N GLU A 117 5.92 19.91 -1.17
CA GLU A 117 4.67 20.29 -1.83
C GLU A 117 3.63 20.92 -0.86
N ILE A 118 3.43 20.30 0.30
CA ILE A 118 2.90 20.97 1.49
C ILE A 118 4.10 21.51 2.23
N GLU A 119 4.18 22.84 2.30
CA GLU A 119 5.38 23.55 2.71
C GLU A 119 5.74 23.28 4.19
N SER A 120 6.94 22.76 4.40
CA SER A 120 7.56 22.50 5.71
C SER A 120 8.56 23.59 6.11
N TYR A 121 8.83 24.53 5.21
CA TYR A 121 9.91 25.51 5.21
C TYR A 121 11.30 24.88 5.17
N ALA A 122 11.41 23.62 4.75
CA ALA A 122 12.68 22.96 4.51
C ALA A 122 13.26 23.41 3.17
N LYS A 123 14.54 23.80 3.16
CA LYS A 123 15.31 23.95 1.91
C LYS A 123 16.03 22.65 1.62
N VAL A 124 15.84 22.09 0.43
CA VAL A 124 16.52 20.86 -0.01
C VAL A 124 17.40 21.18 -1.22
N ILE A 125 18.62 20.64 -1.27
CA ILE A 125 19.53 20.73 -2.41
C ILE A 125 19.98 19.32 -2.79
N SER A 126 19.88 18.95 -4.07
CA SER A 126 20.51 17.74 -4.61
C SER A 126 21.99 17.98 -4.93
N ASN A 127 22.84 16.99 -4.65
CA ASN A 127 24.27 17.06 -4.92
C ASN A 127 24.71 15.86 -5.76
N GLY A 128 25.61 16.10 -6.72
CA GLY A 128 26.19 15.07 -7.58
C GLY A 128 25.19 14.36 -8.48
N THR A 129 25.62 13.27 -9.11
CA THR A 129 24.76 12.44 -9.97
C THR A 129 25.17 10.98 -9.87
N ALA A 130 24.20 10.12 -9.57
CA ALA A 130 24.31 8.67 -9.54
C ALA A 130 23.20 8.04 -10.40
N GLY A 131 23.58 7.41 -11.51
CA GLY A 131 22.63 6.90 -12.51
C GLY A 131 21.77 8.02 -13.10
N THR A 132 20.47 7.95 -12.90
CA THR A 132 19.46 8.91 -13.40
C THR A 132 19.05 9.96 -12.37
N GLY A 133 19.65 10.00 -11.18
CA GLY A 133 19.28 10.93 -10.11
C GLY A 133 20.46 11.44 -9.30
N PRO A 134 20.20 12.18 -8.20
CA PRO A 134 21.22 12.74 -7.33
C PRO A 134 22.08 11.68 -6.63
N GLU A 135 23.33 12.03 -6.34
CA GLU A 135 24.19 11.20 -5.49
C GLU A 135 23.79 11.33 -4.02
N SER A 136 23.46 12.54 -3.57
CA SER A 136 23.03 12.82 -2.19
C SER A 136 22.13 14.06 -2.12
N PHE A 137 21.58 14.33 -0.94
CA PHE A 137 20.82 15.55 -0.67
C PHE A 137 21.29 16.23 0.61
N THR A 138 21.15 17.56 0.65
CA THR A 138 21.32 18.36 1.86
C THR A 138 20.03 19.11 2.16
N VAL A 139 19.54 19.01 3.39
CA VAL A 139 18.31 19.65 3.84
C VAL A 139 18.59 20.61 4.99
N TRP A 140 18.07 21.83 4.89
CA TRP A 140 18.04 22.80 5.97
C TRP A 140 16.63 22.90 6.50
N SER A 141 16.42 22.50 7.76
CA SER A 141 15.10 22.58 8.39
C SER A 141 14.77 24.01 8.83
N LYS A 142 13.49 24.28 9.05
CA LYS A 142 13.00 25.53 9.66
C LYS A 142 13.67 25.84 11.01
N GLY A 143 13.99 24.80 11.78
CA GLY A 143 14.67 24.89 13.08
C GLY A 143 16.16 25.19 12.99
N GLY A 144 16.73 25.31 11.78
CA GLY A 144 18.13 25.63 11.55
C GLY A 144 19.07 24.42 11.58
N LEU A 145 18.54 23.20 11.67
CA LEU A 145 19.32 21.97 11.52
C LEU A 145 19.75 21.80 10.06
N VAL A 146 20.91 21.17 9.87
CA VAL A 146 21.43 20.71 8.58
C VAL A 146 21.43 19.19 8.59
N LEU A 147 20.80 18.59 7.60
CA LEU A 147 20.60 17.16 7.45
C LEU A 147 21.24 16.71 6.13
N GLU A 148 22.01 15.65 6.17
CA GLU A 148 22.73 15.07 5.03
C GLU A 148 22.15 13.67 4.76
N TYR A 149 21.77 13.40 3.52
CA TYR A 149 21.13 12.15 3.09
C TYR A 149 21.93 11.49 1.97
N GLY A 150 22.24 10.20 2.11
CA GLY A 150 22.92 9.41 1.07
C GLY A 150 24.37 9.81 0.80
N VAL A 151 25.03 10.52 1.72
CA VAL A 151 26.43 10.96 1.53
C VAL A 151 27.40 9.80 1.72
N THR A 152 27.11 8.89 2.66
CA THR A 152 27.91 7.68 2.89
C THR A 152 27.37 6.52 2.07
N ASP A 153 28.24 5.60 1.64
CA ASP A 153 27.84 4.47 0.80
C ASP A 153 26.72 3.63 1.44
N ASP A 154 26.74 3.43 2.77
CA ASP A 154 25.70 2.69 3.50
C ASP A 154 24.36 3.41 3.64
N SER A 155 24.31 4.71 3.30
CA SER A 155 23.11 5.54 3.38
C SER A 155 22.48 5.82 2.02
N ARG A 156 23.14 5.41 0.93
CA ARG A 156 22.66 5.58 -0.44
C ARG A 156 22.28 4.20 -0.98
N ILE A 157 21.05 3.80 -0.71
CA ILE A 157 20.58 2.45 -1.01
C ILE A 157 20.33 2.30 -2.51
N GLU A 158 21.20 1.60 -3.24
CA GLU A 158 21.01 1.33 -4.66
C GLU A 158 19.84 0.38 -4.97
N ALA A 159 19.25 0.54 -6.14
CA ALA A 159 18.31 -0.43 -6.69
C ALA A 159 19.05 -1.71 -7.09
N ILE A 160 18.62 -2.88 -6.61
CA ILE A 160 19.28 -4.16 -6.90
C ILE A 160 18.50 -4.91 -7.96
N LYS A 161 19.13 -5.34 -9.06
CA LYS A 161 18.45 -6.11 -10.12
C LYS A 161 18.00 -7.49 -9.60
N ALA A 162 17.08 -8.12 -10.33
CA ALA A 162 16.60 -9.46 -10.01
C ALA A 162 17.71 -10.54 -9.89
N ASP A 163 18.87 -10.36 -10.54
CA ASP A 163 20.03 -11.25 -10.45
C ASP A 163 20.95 -10.99 -9.24
N GLY A 164 20.63 -10.00 -8.41
CA GLY A 164 21.41 -9.61 -7.23
C GLY A 164 22.54 -8.62 -7.50
N THR A 165 22.64 -8.05 -8.71
CA THR A 165 23.63 -7.01 -9.01
C THR A 165 23.07 -5.61 -8.81
N ALA A 166 23.88 -4.69 -8.27
CA ALA A 166 23.47 -3.29 -8.09
C ALA A 166 23.27 -2.57 -9.45
N ARG A 167 22.29 -1.67 -9.46
CA ARG A 167 22.15 -0.62 -10.46
C ARG A 167 22.96 0.62 -10.04
N SER A 168 23.14 1.56 -10.97
CA SER A 168 23.70 2.88 -10.67
C SER A 168 22.73 3.82 -9.96
N GLU A 169 21.42 3.53 -10.05
CA GLU A 169 20.38 4.38 -9.50
C GLU A 169 20.13 4.08 -8.01
N ALA A 170 20.18 5.12 -7.19
CA ALA A 170 19.72 5.06 -5.80
C ALA A 170 18.18 4.96 -5.73
N ARG A 171 17.68 4.08 -4.86
CA ARG A 171 16.27 3.93 -4.50
C ARG A 171 15.90 4.79 -3.29
N ILE A 172 16.82 4.88 -2.31
CA ILE A 172 16.64 5.62 -1.06
C ILE A 172 17.93 6.36 -0.71
N TRP A 173 17.81 7.60 -0.27
CA TRP A 173 18.87 8.36 0.41
C TRP A 173 18.46 8.48 1.88
N ALA A 174 19.02 7.63 2.74
CA ALA A 174 18.76 7.63 4.16
C ALA A 174 19.54 8.77 4.84
N LEU A 175 18.99 9.38 5.89
CA LEU A 175 19.68 10.38 6.71
C LEU A 175 20.96 9.77 7.29
N ASN A 176 22.14 10.25 6.89
CA ASN A 176 23.41 9.79 7.44
C ASN A 176 23.95 10.73 8.53
N LYS A 177 23.53 12.00 8.54
CA LYS A 177 24.00 12.97 9.52
C LYS A 177 23.03 14.14 9.73
N GLN A 178 22.86 14.52 10.98
CA GLN A 178 22.19 15.74 11.42
C GLN A 178 23.20 16.62 12.17
N SER A 179 23.17 17.93 11.95
CA SER A 179 24.01 18.89 12.67
C SER A 179 23.25 20.17 13.00
N ASP A 180 23.51 20.72 14.17
CA ASP A 180 23.06 22.07 14.52
C ASP A 180 24.09 23.14 14.10
N ARG A 181 23.74 24.41 14.31
CA ARG A 181 24.62 25.55 13.98
C ARG A 181 25.81 25.71 14.93
N SER A 182 25.82 24.98 16.04
CA SER A 182 26.88 24.99 17.05
C SER A 182 27.87 23.83 16.86
N GLY A 183 27.68 23.01 15.84
CA GLY A 183 28.54 21.87 15.51
C GLY A 183 28.23 20.60 16.29
N ASN A 184 27.13 20.54 17.05
CA ASN A 184 26.67 19.28 17.65
C ASN A 184 26.09 18.41 16.53
N ALA A 185 26.46 17.14 16.50
CA ALA A 185 26.09 16.24 15.42
C ALA A 185 25.51 14.91 15.92
N ILE A 186 24.61 14.36 15.12
CA ILE A 186 24.12 12.99 15.20
C ILE A 186 24.50 12.31 13.89
N THR A 187 25.09 11.12 13.95
CA THR A 187 25.42 10.31 12.77
C THR A 187 24.67 9.01 12.79
N TYR A 188 24.25 8.55 11.62
CA TYR A 188 23.44 7.37 11.41
C TYR A 188 24.20 6.46 10.45
N SER A 189 24.37 5.20 10.83
CA SER A 189 25.04 4.17 10.03
C SER A 189 24.09 3.00 9.83
N TYR A 190 24.23 2.35 8.69
CA TYR A 190 23.31 1.35 8.21
C TYR A 190 24.06 0.08 7.81
N THR A 191 23.32 -1.01 7.74
CA THR A 191 23.75 -2.25 7.10
C THR A 191 22.92 -2.44 5.84
N GLU A 192 23.58 -2.47 4.70
CA GLU A 192 22.95 -2.76 3.41
C GLU A 192 23.07 -4.23 3.03
N ASP A 193 22.02 -4.76 2.41
CA ASP A 193 22.08 -5.99 1.65
C ASP A 193 22.12 -5.68 0.16
N GLN A 194 23.34 -5.54 -0.37
CA GLN A 194 23.57 -5.23 -1.79
C GLN A 194 23.22 -6.39 -2.74
N SER A 195 22.83 -7.56 -2.21
CA SER A 195 22.34 -8.69 -3.02
C SER A 195 20.82 -8.75 -3.06
N ASN A 196 20.14 -8.19 -2.06
CA ASN A 196 18.69 -8.26 -1.93
C ASN A 196 17.98 -6.91 -1.80
N GLY A 197 18.69 -5.79 -1.83
CA GLY A 197 18.12 -4.43 -1.90
C GLY A 197 17.45 -3.94 -0.62
N SER A 198 17.55 -4.68 0.48
CA SER A 198 17.12 -4.24 1.81
C SER A 198 18.24 -3.49 2.53
N TYR A 199 17.86 -2.68 3.51
CA TYR A 199 18.78 -1.93 4.35
C TYR A 199 18.17 -1.77 5.74
N ARG A 200 19.02 -1.57 6.75
CA ARG A 200 18.59 -1.45 8.14
C ARG A 200 19.49 -0.50 8.91
N ILE A 201 18.91 0.33 9.76
CA ILE A 201 19.68 1.18 10.67
C ILE A 201 20.51 0.27 11.57
N ASN A 202 21.81 0.52 11.70
CA ASN A 202 22.72 -0.28 12.50
C ASN A 202 23.05 0.43 13.81
N ARG A 203 23.45 1.71 13.72
CA ARG A 203 23.89 2.50 14.86
C ARG A 203 23.69 4.00 14.65
N ILE A 204 23.26 4.69 15.70
CA ILE A 204 23.14 6.14 15.78
C ILE A 204 24.08 6.64 16.88
N ASP A 205 25.00 7.54 16.56
CA ASP A 205 25.93 8.15 17.51
C ASP A 205 25.63 9.63 17.69
N TYR A 206 25.61 10.10 18.95
CA TYR A 206 25.29 11.49 19.30
C TYR A 206 26.01 11.94 20.58
N GLY A 207 25.84 13.21 20.94
CA GLY A 207 26.54 13.83 22.08
C GLY A 207 27.97 14.27 21.77
N GLY A 208 28.36 14.30 20.49
CA GLY A 208 29.64 14.84 20.03
C GLY A 208 29.50 16.27 19.48
N ASN A 209 30.62 16.98 19.38
CA ASN A 209 30.71 18.30 18.77
C ASN A 209 31.89 18.36 17.79
N ALA A 210 31.58 18.47 16.50
CA ALA A 210 32.57 18.46 15.43
C ALA A 210 33.49 19.70 15.46
N THR A 211 32.98 20.85 15.91
CA THR A 211 33.77 22.10 15.98
C THR A 211 34.78 22.07 17.13
N ALA A 212 34.37 21.51 18.28
CA ALA A 212 35.23 21.30 19.44
C ALA A 212 36.12 20.06 19.32
N GLY A 213 35.90 19.21 18.32
CA GLY A 213 36.63 17.94 18.15
C GLY A 213 36.28 16.89 19.20
N THR A 214 35.10 16.96 19.82
CA THR A 214 34.66 15.97 20.81
C THR A 214 33.89 14.85 20.13
N ALA A 215 34.31 13.61 20.41
CA ALA A 215 33.64 12.42 19.91
C ALA A 215 32.25 12.25 20.52
N ALA A 216 31.38 11.53 19.80
CA ALA A 216 30.09 11.10 20.34
C ALA A 216 30.30 10.25 21.59
N THR A 217 29.54 10.56 22.64
CA THR A 217 29.58 9.85 23.92
C THR A 217 28.38 8.96 24.12
N SER A 218 27.37 9.01 23.26
CA SER A 218 26.15 8.22 23.44
C SER A 218 25.76 7.56 22.11
N SER A 219 25.16 6.38 22.19
CA SER A 219 24.75 5.66 20.98
C SER A 219 23.44 4.89 21.16
N VAL A 220 22.71 4.71 20.07
CA VAL A 220 21.63 3.74 19.94
C VAL A 220 22.08 2.67 18.95
N ARG A 221 21.98 1.40 19.33
CA ARG A 221 22.44 0.25 18.57
C ARG A 221 21.27 -0.69 18.31
N PHE A 222 21.14 -1.17 17.08
CA PHE A 222 20.01 -1.98 16.64
C PHE A 222 20.47 -3.41 16.39
N VAL A 223 19.78 -4.36 17.00
CA VAL A 223 20.09 -5.79 16.85
C VAL A 223 18.97 -6.44 16.06
N TYR A 224 19.34 -7.18 15.02
CA TYR A 224 18.41 -7.87 14.13
C TYR A 224 18.56 -9.38 14.26
N GLU A 225 17.49 -10.08 13.90
CA GLU A 225 17.46 -11.53 13.73
C GLU A 225 16.81 -11.90 12.39
N ASP A 226 17.05 -13.11 11.92
CA ASP A 226 16.36 -13.65 10.75
C ASP A 226 14.87 -13.79 11.07
N ARG A 227 14.02 -13.40 10.11
CA ARG A 227 12.56 -13.59 10.20
C ARG A 227 12.14 -14.84 9.44
N THR A 228 11.05 -15.46 9.87
CA THR A 228 10.48 -16.64 9.20
C THR A 228 9.57 -16.26 8.02
N ASP A 229 8.89 -15.11 8.13
CA ASP A 229 8.02 -14.55 7.10
C ASP A 229 8.80 -13.68 6.11
N ILE A 230 9.80 -14.27 5.44
CA ILE A 230 10.60 -13.59 4.42
C ILE A 230 9.69 -13.12 3.28
N ARG A 231 9.78 -11.84 2.92
CA ARG A 231 9.05 -11.26 1.79
C ARG A 231 10.02 -10.75 0.76
N THR A 232 9.79 -11.10 -0.50
CA THR A 232 10.46 -10.50 -1.64
C THR A 232 9.42 -9.83 -2.53
N TRP A 233 9.66 -8.58 -2.86
CA TRP A 233 8.87 -7.81 -3.82
C TRP A 233 9.80 -7.07 -4.78
N TYR A 234 9.22 -6.44 -5.78
CA TYR A 234 9.96 -5.72 -6.78
C TYR A 234 9.37 -4.33 -7.03
N GLN A 235 10.25 -3.40 -7.39
CA GLN A 235 9.90 -2.06 -7.87
C GLN A 235 10.64 -1.88 -9.20
N ALA A 236 9.96 -1.81 -10.34
CA ALA A 236 10.59 -1.62 -11.66
C ALA A 236 11.81 -2.54 -11.94
N GLY A 237 11.66 -3.83 -11.63
CA GLY A 237 12.71 -4.85 -11.80
C GLY A 237 13.81 -4.84 -10.73
N ALA A 238 13.76 -3.89 -9.79
CA ALA A 238 14.62 -3.86 -8.62
C ALA A 238 14.03 -4.75 -7.52
N LYS A 239 14.79 -5.75 -7.09
CA LYS A 239 14.45 -6.71 -6.04
C LYS A 239 14.63 -6.09 -4.66
N ILE A 240 13.66 -6.30 -3.78
CA ILE A 240 13.77 -6.04 -2.35
C ILE A 240 13.38 -7.31 -1.60
N THR A 241 14.28 -7.89 -0.81
CA THR A 241 13.98 -9.00 0.11
C THR A 241 14.17 -8.56 1.54
N GLN A 242 13.10 -8.66 2.33
CA GLN A 242 13.13 -8.48 3.77
C GLN A 242 13.24 -9.86 4.42
N ASP A 243 14.43 -10.16 4.91
CA ASP A 243 14.81 -11.42 5.57
C ASP A 243 15.20 -11.26 7.04
N GLN A 244 15.33 -10.01 7.50
CA GLN A 244 15.62 -9.69 8.89
C GLN A 244 14.51 -8.84 9.53
N ARG A 245 14.38 -8.95 10.85
CA ARG A 245 13.50 -8.16 11.70
C ARG A 245 14.25 -7.66 12.94
N LEU A 246 13.80 -6.55 13.51
CA LEU A 246 14.42 -5.94 14.68
C LEU A 246 14.12 -6.79 15.91
N LYS A 247 15.15 -7.11 16.68
CA LYS A 247 15.10 -7.93 17.89
C LYS A 247 15.25 -7.07 19.15
N ASN A 248 16.21 -6.13 19.12
CA ASN A 248 16.49 -5.24 20.23
C ASN A 248 16.87 -3.84 19.77
N ILE A 249 16.51 -2.83 20.57
CA ILE A 249 17.07 -1.48 20.50
C ILE A 249 17.81 -1.20 21.81
N GLN A 250 19.12 -0.97 21.72
CA GLN A 250 19.98 -0.77 22.89
C GLN A 250 20.50 0.65 22.91
N THR A 251 20.42 1.30 24.07
CA THR A 251 20.91 2.66 24.30
C THR A 251 22.11 2.63 25.22
N TYR A 252 23.11 3.44 24.89
CA TYR A 252 24.40 3.44 25.56
C TYR A 252 24.84 4.86 25.91
N GLU A 253 25.49 4.97 27.06
CA GLU A 253 26.37 6.08 27.41
C GLU A 253 27.79 5.53 27.48
N ALA A 254 28.64 6.05 26.62
CA ALA A 254 29.90 5.47 26.18
C ALA A 254 29.69 3.99 25.77
N GLU A 255 30.22 3.05 26.54
CA GLU A 255 30.04 1.61 26.35
C GLU A 255 29.18 0.97 27.45
N THR A 256 28.59 1.76 28.34
CA THR A 256 27.67 1.28 29.38
C THR A 256 26.26 1.24 28.83
N LEU A 257 25.64 0.06 28.88
CA LEU A 257 24.25 -0.15 28.50
C LEU A 257 23.32 0.60 29.48
N VAL A 258 22.49 1.49 28.95
CA VAL A 258 21.50 2.26 29.70
C VAL A 258 20.15 1.56 29.67
N ALA A 259 19.67 1.19 28.49
CA ALA A 259 18.43 0.44 28.31
C ALA A 259 18.48 -0.46 27.08
N ASP A 260 17.80 -1.61 27.15
CA ASP A 260 17.66 -2.61 26.11
C ASP A 260 16.16 -2.91 25.93
N TYR A 261 15.59 -2.40 24.85
CA TYR A 261 14.20 -2.65 24.45
C TYR A 261 14.16 -3.90 23.60
N ARG A 262 13.67 -4.99 24.19
CA ARG A 262 13.54 -6.31 23.57
C ARG A 262 12.14 -6.48 23.03
N VAL A 263 12.04 -7.01 21.82
CA VAL A 263 10.76 -7.37 21.22
C VAL A 263 10.69 -8.87 20.99
N GLU A 264 9.51 -9.43 21.22
CA GLU A 264 9.20 -10.82 20.86
C GLU A 264 8.05 -10.85 19.88
N PHE A 265 8.06 -11.88 19.05
CA PHE A 265 7.08 -12.06 18.01
C PHE A 265 6.30 -13.34 18.28
N ASP A 266 4.99 -13.21 18.22
CA ASP A 266 4.11 -14.33 17.99
C ASP A 266 4.07 -14.58 16.48
N ASN A 267 4.66 -15.70 16.05
CA ASN A 267 4.51 -16.18 14.69
C ASN A 267 3.40 -17.23 14.61
N ASP A 268 2.71 -17.53 15.72
CA ASP A 268 1.50 -18.34 15.71
C ASP A 268 0.43 -17.62 14.91
N GLY A 269 -0.50 -18.37 14.38
CA GLY A 269 -1.05 -17.96 13.11
C GLY A 269 -0.17 -18.54 12.02
N LEU A 270 -0.46 -18.14 10.81
CA LEU A 270 -0.51 -19.16 9.79
C LEU A 270 -0.05 -18.68 8.42
N LEU A 271 0.00 -17.35 8.28
CA LEU A 271 0.95 -16.63 7.46
C LEU A 271 2.36 -16.59 8.10
N GLU A 272 2.54 -17.10 9.34
CA GLU A 272 3.74 -16.94 10.18
C GLU A 272 4.24 -15.49 10.25
N LEU A 273 3.34 -14.54 10.00
CA LEU A 273 3.64 -13.11 10.04
C LEU A 273 4.22 -12.81 11.41
N SER A 274 5.32 -12.07 11.38
CA SER A 274 5.86 -11.48 12.57
C SER A 274 4.78 -10.58 13.17
N LYS A 275 4.11 -11.03 14.24
CA LYS A 275 3.19 -10.20 15.03
C LYS A 275 3.88 -9.87 16.33
N LEU A 276 4.15 -8.59 16.55
CA LEU A 276 4.79 -8.15 17.78
C LEU A 276 3.89 -8.51 18.96
N SER A 277 4.37 -9.38 19.86
CA SER A 277 3.59 -9.94 20.98
C SER A 277 4.00 -9.37 22.31
N THR A 278 5.30 -9.11 22.52
CA THR A 278 5.80 -8.48 23.73
C THR A 278 6.83 -7.40 23.45
N ILE A 279 6.83 -6.37 24.29
CA ILE A 279 7.90 -5.37 24.37
C ILE A 279 8.37 -5.28 25.82
N THR A 280 9.65 -5.51 26.05
CA THR A 280 10.25 -5.47 27.39
C THR A 280 11.44 -4.52 27.42
N GLN A 281 11.46 -3.59 28.37
CA GLN A 281 12.64 -2.77 28.62
C GLN A 281 13.47 -3.36 29.75
N CYS A 282 14.75 -3.59 29.51
CA CYS A 282 15.71 -4.08 30.49
C CYS A 282 16.87 -3.09 30.68
N SER A 283 17.42 -3.06 31.89
CA SER A 283 18.79 -2.59 32.16
C SER A 283 19.75 -3.79 32.10
N ALA A 284 21.01 -3.57 32.48
CA ALA A 284 21.97 -4.67 32.62
C ALA A 284 21.55 -5.73 33.66
N ASP A 285 20.81 -5.32 34.71
CA ASP A 285 20.57 -6.15 35.89
C ASP A 285 19.09 -6.50 36.13
N ALA A 286 18.15 -5.82 35.47
CA ALA A 286 16.72 -5.99 35.71
C ALA A 286 15.87 -5.66 34.48
N CYS A 287 14.67 -6.23 34.40
CA CYS A 287 13.68 -5.92 33.37
C CYS A 287 12.39 -5.40 34.00
N LEU A 288 11.74 -4.47 33.31
CA LEU A 288 10.35 -4.10 33.59
C LEU A 288 9.41 -5.26 33.21
N GLN A 289 8.18 -5.21 33.72
CA GLN A 289 7.14 -6.09 33.20
C GLN A 289 6.88 -5.78 31.72
N PRO A 290 6.58 -6.79 30.89
CA PRO A 290 6.37 -6.58 29.46
C PRO A 290 5.09 -5.81 29.18
N ILE A 291 5.08 -5.06 28.10
CA ILE A 291 3.86 -4.73 27.37
C ILE A 291 3.47 -5.99 26.58
N THR A 292 2.22 -6.42 26.65
CA THR A 292 1.70 -7.52 25.83
C THR A 292 0.70 -7.03 24.79
N ILE A 293 0.74 -7.60 23.60
CA ILE A 293 -0.05 -7.20 22.45
C ILE A 293 -0.81 -8.42 21.92
N GLU A 294 -2.11 -8.25 21.67
CA GLU A 294 -2.99 -9.27 21.12
C GLU A 294 -3.68 -8.73 19.86
N TYR A 295 -3.91 -9.60 18.88
CA TYR A 295 -4.50 -9.25 17.58
C TYR A 295 -5.93 -9.80 17.46
N LEU A 296 -6.69 -9.28 16.51
CA LEU A 296 -8.08 -9.69 16.30
C LEU A 296 -8.19 -11.14 15.82
N GLU A 297 -9.27 -11.77 16.27
CA GLU A 297 -9.69 -13.10 15.87
C GLU A 297 -11.13 -13.06 15.31
N ASN A 298 -11.31 -12.81 14.00
CA ASN A 298 -12.62 -12.72 13.33
C ASN A 298 -13.25 -14.04 12.85
N THR A 299 -14.36 -14.45 13.48
CA THR A 299 -15.34 -15.34 12.85
C THR A 299 -16.14 -14.59 11.78
N VAL A 300 -16.07 -15.04 10.53
CA VAL A 300 -16.94 -14.56 9.44
C VAL A 300 -18.38 -14.96 9.76
N SER A 301 -19.29 -14.00 9.78
CA SER A 301 -20.74 -14.26 9.82
C SER A 301 -21.32 -14.13 8.42
N GLU A 302 -22.00 -15.17 7.95
CA GLU A 302 -22.72 -15.19 6.67
C GLU A 302 -24.05 -14.42 6.79
N GLY A 303 -24.31 -13.55 5.83
CA GLY A 303 -25.61 -12.89 5.68
C GLY A 303 -25.86 -12.52 4.23
N TYR A 304 -26.79 -13.23 3.59
CA TYR A 304 -27.31 -12.84 2.28
C TYR A 304 -28.48 -11.88 2.48
N GLN A 305 -28.37 -10.68 1.94
CA GLN A 305 -29.53 -9.80 1.74
C GLN A 305 -30.20 -10.14 0.40
N PRO A 306 -31.54 -10.06 0.30
CA PRO A 306 -32.26 -10.42 -0.92
C PRO A 306 -31.91 -9.50 -2.09
N PHE A 307 -31.87 -10.09 -3.28
CA PHE A 307 -31.66 -9.42 -4.56
C PHE A 307 -32.79 -8.41 -4.83
N ILE A 308 -32.45 -7.13 -5.06
CA ILE A 308 -33.42 -6.11 -5.49
C ILE A 308 -33.68 -6.31 -6.99
N HIS A 309 -34.93 -6.56 -7.36
CA HIS A 309 -35.37 -6.72 -8.75
C HIS A 309 -35.79 -5.36 -9.35
N PHE A 310 -35.22 -5.00 -10.49
CA PHE A 310 -35.56 -3.77 -11.21
C PHE A 310 -36.51 -4.05 -12.37
N PRO A 311 -37.63 -3.30 -12.49
CA PRO A 311 -38.41 -3.29 -13.72
C PRO A 311 -37.61 -2.56 -14.81
N GLY A 312 -37.26 -3.29 -15.88
CA GLY A 312 -36.49 -2.76 -17.00
C GLY A 312 -37.17 -1.57 -17.69
N SER A 313 -36.35 -0.63 -18.16
CA SER A 313 -36.78 0.44 -19.05
C SER A 313 -37.44 -0.14 -20.32
N SER A 314 -38.50 0.50 -20.80
CA SER A 314 -39.19 0.09 -22.03
C SER A 314 -38.25 0.23 -23.24
N GLY A 315 -37.80 -0.89 -23.83
CA GLY A 315 -36.94 -0.91 -25.01
C GLY A 315 -36.47 -2.33 -25.38
N SER A 316 -36.17 -2.58 -26.66
CA SER A 316 -35.57 -3.85 -27.09
C SER A 316 -34.04 -3.75 -26.99
N TRP A 317 -33.49 -4.29 -25.91
CA TRP A 317 -32.05 -4.27 -25.61
C TRP A 317 -31.31 -5.53 -26.06
N SER A 318 -31.95 -6.39 -26.87
CA SER A 318 -31.42 -7.72 -27.25
C SER A 318 -30.12 -7.71 -28.04
N SER A 319 -29.75 -6.57 -28.63
CA SER A 319 -28.49 -6.36 -29.37
C SER A 319 -27.38 -5.72 -28.52
N TYR A 320 -27.68 -5.34 -27.27
CA TYR A 320 -26.74 -4.72 -26.34
C TYR A 320 -26.22 -5.76 -25.35
N LYS A 321 -24.99 -5.54 -24.86
CA LYS A 321 -24.38 -6.33 -23.79
C LYS A 321 -24.26 -5.47 -22.55
N SER A 322 -24.50 -6.06 -21.37
CA SER A 322 -24.33 -5.40 -20.08
C SER A 322 -22.90 -5.57 -19.57
N TYR A 323 -22.37 -4.52 -18.97
CA TYR A 323 -21.08 -4.45 -18.31
C TYR A 323 -21.27 -3.77 -16.96
N PHE A 324 -20.57 -4.29 -15.94
CA PHE A 324 -20.61 -3.76 -14.58
C PHE A 324 -19.20 -3.32 -14.21
N HIS A 325 -19.04 -2.07 -13.82
CA HIS A 325 -17.78 -1.42 -13.45
C HIS A 325 -18.09 -0.06 -12.82
N ASP A 326 -17.15 0.52 -12.11
CA ASP A 326 -17.27 1.84 -11.49
C ASP A 326 -16.85 2.93 -12.48
N VAL A 327 -17.80 3.55 -13.20
CA VAL A 327 -17.51 4.50 -14.28
C VAL A 327 -16.99 5.83 -13.73
N ASP A 328 -17.58 6.29 -12.63
CA ASP A 328 -17.30 7.60 -12.05
C ASP A 328 -16.31 7.55 -10.87
N GLY A 329 -15.87 6.36 -10.49
CA GLY A 329 -14.85 6.10 -9.47
C GLY A 329 -15.37 6.26 -8.04
N ASP A 330 -16.68 6.31 -7.82
CA ASP A 330 -17.25 6.61 -6.50
C ASP A 330 -17.27 5.40 -5.53
N GLY A 331 -16.72 4.26 -5.97
CA GLY A 331 -16.67 3.00 -5.23
C GLY A 331 -17.95 2.17 -5.37
N LEU A 332 -18.94 2.63 -6.14
CA LEU A 332 -20.15 1.87 -6.46
C LEU A 332 -20.03 1.28 -7.86
N THR A 333 -20.67 0.11 -8.05
CA THR A 333 -20.68 -0.54 -9.35
C THR A 333 -21.82 0.02 -10.22
N ASP A 334 -21.46 0.63 -11.33
CA ASP A 334 -22.37 1.14 -12.35
C ASP A 334 -22.75 0.08 -13.38
N LEU A 335 -23.72 0.43 -14.23
CA LEU A 335 -24.15 -0.40 -15.35
C LEU A 335 -23.92 0.34 -16.68
N THR A 336 -23.17 -0.30 -17.58
CA THR A 336 -23.03 0.14 -18.97
C THR A 336 -23.67 -0.86 -19.91
N MET A 337 -24.61 -0.41 -20.74
CA MET A 337 -25.18 -1.18 -21.84
C MET A 337 -24.49 -0.78 -23.15
N GLY A 338 -23.75 -1.70 -23.77
CA GLY A 338 -22.92 -1.42 -24.93
C GLY A 338 -23.39 -2.12 -26.21
N TYR A 339 -23.39 -1.39 -27.33
CA TYR A 339 -23.46 -1.91 -28.69
C TYR A 339 -22.21 -1.50 -29.46
N PHE A 340 -21.52 -2.48 -30.03
CA PHE A 340 -20.26 -2.29 -30.75
C PHE A 340 -20.36 -3.00 -32.10
N GLY A 341 -20.70 -2.25 -33.15
CA GLY A 341 -21.13 -2.84 -34.40
C GLY A 341 -20.92 -1.94 -35.60
N THR A 342 -21.70 -2.18 -36.65
CA THR A 342 -21.55 -1.50 -37.95
C THR A 342 -21.91 -0.02 -37.91
N SER A 343 -22.66 0.43 -36.91
CA SER A 343 -23.04 1.84 -36.74
C SER A 343 -22.13 2.62 -35.79
N GLY A 344 -21.12 1.99 -35.19
CA GLY A 344 -20.20 2.64 -34.26
C GLY A 344 -20.13 1.95 -32.89
N VAL A 345 -19.61 2.72 -31.93
CA VAL A 345 -19.56 2.41 -30.50
C VAL A 345 -20.69 3.19 -29.83
N HIS A 346 -21.65 2.50 -29.23
CA HIS A 346 -22.76 3.10 -28.51
C HIS A 346 -22.81 2.55 -27.09
N THR A 347 -22.67 3.43 -26.09
CA THR A 347 -22.83 3.06 -24.68
C THR A 347 -23.98 3.84 -24.05
N TYR A 348 -24.70 3.17 -23.15
CA TYR A 348 -25.75 3.73 -22.33
C TYR A 348 -25.37 3.45 -20.88
N THR A 349 -24.87 4.48 -20.19
CA THR A 349 -24.26 4.36 -18.86
C THR A 349 -25.22 4.82 -17.79
N PHE A 350 -25.42 4.01 -16.77
CA PHE A 350 -26.30 4.22 -15.63
C PHE A 350 -25.44 4.29 -14.36
N ILE A 351 -25.30 5.48 -13.78
CA ILE A 351 -24.49 5.71 -12.56
C ILE A 351 -25.29 5.31 -11.31
N ALA A 352 -24.68 4.55 -10.40
CA ALA A 352 -25.31 4.02 -9.20
C ALA A 352 -25.50 5.10 -8.12
N LYS A 353 -26.62 5.01 -7.38
CA LYS A 353 -26.93 5.94 -6.26
C LYS A 353 -26.56 5.38 -4.88
N GLY A 354 -26.14 4.12 -4.81
CA GLY A 354 -25.80 3.44 -3.55
C GLY A 354 -26.99 3.00 -2.68
N ASP A 355 -28.22 3.27 -3.13
CA ASP A 355 -29.48 2.81 -2.54
C ASP A 355 -30.17 1.70 -3.36
N GLY A 356 -29.43 1.15 -4.33
CA GLY A 356 -29.92 0.19 -5.30
C GLY A 356 -30.46 0.81 -6.59
N HIS A 357 -30.64 2.12 -6.69
CA HIS A 357 -31.10 2.77 -7.92
C HIS A 357 -29.95 3.31 -8.76
N TYR A 358 -30.24 3.65 -10.02
CA TYR A 358 -29.32 4.33 -10.93
C TYR A 358 -29.89 5.69 -11.35
N GLU A 359 -29.00 6.65 -11.67
CA GLU A 359 -29.35 7.86 -12.40
C GLU A 359 -29.88 7.55 -13.82
N PRO A 360 -30.61 8.48 -14.46
CA PRO A 360 -30.96 8.35 -15.87
C PRO A 360 -29.72 8.12 -16.74
N TYR A 361 -29.84 7.24 -17.74
CA TYR A 361 -28.67 6.89 -18.53
C TYR A 361 -28.14 8.07 -19.34
N VAL A 362 -26.82 8.08 -19.53
CA VAL A 362 -26.14 8.93 -20.50
C VAL A 362 -25.82 8.10 -21.74
N HIS A 363 -26.15 8.62 -22.93
CA HIS A 363 -25.88 7.96 -24.20
C HIS A 363 -24.67 8.58 -24.87
N PHE A 364 -23.64 7.78 -25.10
CA PHE A 364 -22.49 8.16 -25.91
C PHE A 364 -22.53 7.48 -27.28
N PRO A 365 -22.68 8.24 -28.37
CA PRO A 365 -22.47 7.77 -29.73
C PRO A 365 -21.05 8.13 -30.22
N GLY A 366 -20.17 7.14 -30.33
CA GLY A 366 -18.76 7.34 -30.65
C GLY A 366 -18.17 6.42 -31.72
N GLY A 367 -16.92 6.71 -32.07
CA GLY A 367 -16.05 5.80 -32.83
C GLY A 367 -16.37 5.58 -34.31
N GLY A 368 -17.44 6.16 -34.87
CA GLY A 368 -17.87 6.09 -36.28
C GLY A 368 -17.20 5.05 -37.19
N GLY A 369 -17.96 4.03 -37.64
CA GLY A 369 -17.43 2.96 -38.49
C GLY A 369 -17.87 1.59 -37.99
N ASN A 370 -17.25 0.52 -38.49
CA ASN A 370 -17.59 -0.85 -38.09
C ASN A 370 -16.66 -1.40 -37.00
N TRP A 371 -17.23 -1.62 -35.82
CA TRP A 371 -16.52 -2.15 -34.65
C TRP A 371 -16.83 -3.63 -34.36
N SER A 372 -17.51 -4.34 -35.26
CA SER A 372 -17.94 -5.73 -35.04
C SER A 372 -16.81 -6.72 -34.79
N SER A 373 -15.58 -6.39 -35.22
CA SER A 373 -14.38 -7.21 -35.03
C SER A 373 -13.59 -6.88 -33.76
N TYR A 374 -13.99 -5.83 -33.04
CA TYR A 374 -13.35 -5.37 -31.81
C TYR A 374 -14.13 -5.86 -30.59
N LYS A 375 -13.43 -5.99 -29.46
CA LYS A 375 -14.04 -6.34 -28.17
C LYS A 375 -13.85 -5.20 -27.17
N PRO A 376 -14.88 -4.86 -26.38
CA PRO A 376 -14.76 -3.85 -25.34
C PRO A 376 -14.10 -4.42 -24.08
N TYR A 377 -13.30 -3.60 -23.44
CA TYR A 377 -12.70 -3.78 -22.11
C TYR A 377 -12.86 -2.48 -21.33
N PHE A 378 -12.96 -2.59 -20.01
CA PHE A 378 -13.29 -1.46 -19.13
C PHE A 378 -12.28 -1.42 -17.98
N HIS A 379 -11.31 -0.52 -18.06
CA HIS A 379 -10.23 -0.39 -17.09
C HIS A 379 -9.72 1.04 -17.07
N ASP A 380 -9.33 1.53 -15.90
CA ASP A 380 -8.65 2.82 -15.76
C ASP A 380 -7.20 2.69 -16.26
N VAL A 381 -6.96 3.11 -17.51
CA VAL A 381 -5.63 3.00 -18.14
C VAL A 381 -4.83 4.29 -18.02
N ASN A 382 -5.46 5.40 -17.60
CA ASN A 382 -4.80 6.67 -17.34
C ASN A 382 -4.58 6.96 -15.84
N GLY A 383 -5.11 6.10 -14.97
CA GLY A 383 -5.07 6.14 -13.52
C GLY A 383 -5.80 7.35 -12.92
N ASP A 384 -6.74 7.94 -13.65
CA ASP A 384 -7.45 9.14 -13.21
C ASP A 384 -8.64 8.86 -12.27
N GLY A 385 -8.81 7.59 -11.90
CA GLY A 385 -9.86 7.07 -11.04
C GLY A 385 -11.16 6.77 -11.78
N LEU A 386 -11.21 6.95 -13.11
CA LEU A 386 -12.40 6.71 -13.93
C LEU A 386 -12.18 5.50 -14.84
N THR A 387 -13.22 4.68 -15.01
CA THR A 387 -13.09 3.50 -15.88
C THR A 387 -13.14 3.87 -17.35
N ASP A 388 -12.03 3.70 -18.09
CA ASP A 388 -11.95 3.93 -19.53
C ASP A 388 -12.55 2.79 -20.36
N LEU A 389 -12.96 3.09 -21.60
CA LEU A 389 -13.41 2.09 -22.57
C LEU A 389 -12.31 1.79 -23.59
N ILE A 390 -11.83 0.56 -23.61
CA ILE A 390 -10.83 0.07 -24.57
C ILE A 390 -11.49 -0.83 -25.61
N MET A 391 -11.47 -0.42 -26.87
CA MET A 391 -11.86 -1.29 -27.99
C MET A 391 -10.62 -2.01 -28.55
N GLY A 392 -10.49 -3.29 -28.23
CA GLY A 392 -9.35 -4.12 -28.61
C GLY A 392 -9.60 -5.01 -29.82
N TYR A 393 -8.65 -5.05 -30.75
CA TYR A 393 -8.52 -6.06 -31.79
C TYR A 393 -7.17 -6.75 -31.64
N PHE A 394 -7.21 -8.08 -31.55
CA PHE A 394 -6.02 -8.92 -31.36
C PHE A 394 -6.10 -10.06 -32.37
N GLY A 395 -5.34 -9.95 -33.45
CA GLY A 395 -5.48 -10.84 -34.59
C GLY A 395 -4.27 -10.80 -35.51
N THR A 396 -4.48 -11.18 -36.77
CA THR A 396 -3.42 -11.33 -37.77
C THR A 396 -2.73 -10.03 -38.17
N SER A 397 -3.35 -8.87 -37.89
CA SER A 397 -2.75 -7.56 -38.15
C SER A 397 -2.03 -6.95 -36.95
N GLY A 398 -1.99 -7.65 -35.81
CA GLY A 398 -1.34 -7.20 -34.59
C GLY A 398 -2.28 -6.98 -33.40
N VAL A 399 -1.78 -6.20 -32.45
CA VAL A 399 -2.48 -5.71 -31.26
C VAL A 399 -2.91 -4.27 -31.54
N HIS A 400 -4.20 -4.03 -31.69
CA HIS A 400 -4.75 -2.69 -31.86
C HIS A 400 -5.70 -2.37 -30.71
N THR A 401 -5.45 -1.28 -30.00
CA THR A 401 -6.40 -0.74 -29.03
C THR A 401 -6.81 0.67 -29.44
N TYR A 402 -8.08 0.95 -29.23
CA TYR A 402 -8.68 2.27 -29.39
C TYR A 402 -9.30 2.63 -28.04
N THR A 403 -8.59 3.45 -27.28
CA THR A 403 -8.92 3.77 -25.90
C THR A 403 -9.70 5.07 -25.85
N PHE A 404 -10.95 5.01 -25.41
CA PHE A 404 -11.82 6.13 -25.14
C PHE A 404 -11.68 6.49 -23.66
N ILE A 405 -10.99 7.60 -23.37
CA ILE A 405 -10.76 8.05 -22.00
C ILE A 405 -12.07 8.58 -21.40
N SER A 406 -12.42 8.10 -20.21
CA SER A 406 -13.67 8.43 -19.53
C SER A 406 -13.69 9.88 -19.03
N LYS A 407 -14.89 10.46 -18.99
CA LYS A 407 -15.16 11.73 -18.29
C LYS A 407 -15.87 11.52 -16.96
N GLY A 408 -16.15 10.25 -16.61
CA GLY A 408 -16.86 9.86 -15.39
C GLY A 408 -18.38 10.02 -15.47
N ASP A 409 -18.90 10.68 -16.50
CA ASP A 409 -20.33 10.94 -16.68
C ASP A 409 -20.98 10.06 -17.76
N GLY A 410 -20.27 9.03 -18.23
CA GLY A 410 -20.68 8.18 -19.36
C GLY A 410 -20.34 8.74 -20.74
N TYR A 411 -19.76 9.94 -20.84
CA TYR A 411 -19.07 10.41 -22.05
C TYR A 411 -17.59 10.03 -22.02
N TYR A 412 -17.01 10.02 -23.22
CA TYR A 412 -15.59 9.76 -23.42
C TYR A 412 -14.95 10.80 -24.32
N GLU A 413 -13.65 11.02 -24.15
CA GLU A 413 -12.83 11.76 -25.11
C GLU A 413 -12.66 10.99 -26.44
N PRO A 414 -12.22 11.66 -27.52
CA PRO A 414 -11.83 10.98 -28.74
C PRO A 414 -10.79 9.88 -28.46
N TYR A 415 -10.92 8.75 -29.13
CA TYR A 415 -10.05 7.62 -28.83
C TYR A 415 -8.58 7.91 -29.13
N VAL A 416 -7.70 7.30 -28.34
CA VAL A 416 -6.27 7.19 -28.63
C VAL A 416 -6.02 5.81 -29.25
N HIS A 417 -5.40 5.79 -30.43
CA HIS A 417 -5.09 4.55 -31.15
C HIS A 417 -3.67 4.09 -30.83
N PHE A 418 -3.54 2.87 -30.36
CA PHE A 418 -2.26 2.19 -30.22
C PHE A 418 -2.17 1.03 -31.22
N PRO A 419 -1.30 1.14 -32.25
CA PRO A 419 -0.95 0.04 -33.14
C PRO A 419 0.33 -0.67 -32.63
N GLY A 420 0.16 -1.74 -31.86
CA GLY A 420 1.23 -2.51 -31.24
C GLY A 420 1.40 -3.94 -31.77
N GLY A 421 2.52 -4.57 -31.42
CA GLY A 421 2.75 -6.01 -31.54
C GLY A 421 2.54 -6.56 -32.95
N GLY A 422 3.51 -6.39 -33.86
CA GLY A 422 3.42 -7.03 -35.18
C GLY A 422 3.22 -8.55 -35.09
N GLY A 423 2.57 -9.15 -36.10
CA GLY A 423 2.30 -10.59 -36.15
C GLY A 423 0.85 -10.98 -35.80
N ASP A 424 0.61 -12.27 -35.60
CA ASP A 424 -0.72 -12.83 -35.33
C ASP A 424 -0.93 -13.09 -33.83
N TRP A 425 -1.91 -12.38 -33.27
CA TRP A 425 -2.30 -12.46 -31.86
C TRP A 425 -3.63 -13.17 -31.63
N SER A 426 -4.20 -13.81 -32.65
CA SER A 426 -5.50 -14.47 -32.57
C SER A 426 -5.57 -15.58 -31.52
N SER A 427 -4.43 -16.21 -31.19
CA SER A 427 -4.31 -17.23 -30.15
C SER A 427 -4.09 -16.66 -28.74
N TYR A 428 -3.80 -15.36 -28.61
CA TYR A 428 -3.57 -14.69 -27.34
C TYR A 428 -4.88 -14.13 -26.75
N LYS A 429 -4.92 -13.98 -25.44
CA LYS A 429 -6.03 -13.37 -24.68
C LYS A 429 -5.54 -12.13 -23.94
N PRO A 430 -6.21 -10.99 -24.08
CA PRO A 430 -5.85 -9.76 -23.37
C PRO A 430 -6.33 -9.79 -21.92
N TYR A 431 -5.55 -9.15 -21.06
CA TYR A 431 -5.81 -8.85 -19.67
C TYR A 431 -5.33 -7.43 -19.38
N PHE A 432 -6.00 -6.71 -18.49
CA PHE A 432 -5.64 -5.34 -18.11
C PHE A 432 -5.48 -5.27 -16.60
N HIS A 433 -4.25 -5.11 -16.14
CA HIS A 433 -3.93 -5.03 -14.72
C HIS A 433 -2.65 -4.23 -14.53
N ASP A 434 -2.51 -3.58 -13.38
CA ASP A 434 -1.29 -2.87 -12.98
C ASP A 434 -0.20 -3.89 -12.59
N VAL A 435 0.70 -4.20 -13.52
CA VAL A 435 1.73 -5.24 -13.31
C VAL A 435 2.97 -4.67 -12.61
N ASN A 436 3.14 -3.35 -12.63
CA ASN A 436 4.33 -2.65 -12.14
C ASN A 436 4.06 -1.77 -10.91
N GLY A 437 2.82 -1.76 -10.41
CA GLY A 437 2.40 -1.04 -9.23
C GLY A 437 2.42 0.48 -9.42
N ASP A 438 2.28 0.96 -10.66
CA ASP A 438 2.34 2.40 -10.96
C ASP A 438 0.98 3.12 -10.93
N GLY A 439 -0.09 2.37 -10.69
CA GLY A 439 -1.46 2.85 -10.66
C GLY A 439 -2.15 2.86 -12.03
N LEU A 440 -1.52 2.32 -13.09
CA LEU A 440 -2.08 2.24 -14.43
C LEU A 440 -2.39 0.80 -14.83
N ALA A 441 -3.54 0.56 -15.47
CA ALA A 441 -3.84 -0.76 -16.01
C ALA A 441 -3.01 -1.05 -17.28
N ASP A 442 -2.09 -2.02 -17.20
CA ASP A 442 -1.26 -2.45 -18.33
C ASP A 442 -1.93 -3.52 -19.17
N LEU A 443 -1.66 -3.53 -20.48
CA LEU A 443 -2.15 -4.56 -21.39
C LEU A 443 -1.23 -5.79 -21.40
N MET A 444 -1.73 -6.92 -20.90
CA MET A 444 -1.08 -8.22 -20.97
C MET A 444 -1.72 -9.14 -22.01
N MET A 445 -0.94 -9.55 -23.01
CA MET A 445 -1.34 -10.53 -24.02
C MET A 445 -0.83 -11.91 -23.64
N ARG A 446 -1.75 -12.77 -23.19
CA ARG A 446 -1.44 -14.13 -22.69
C ARG A 446 -1.73 -15.20 -23.73
N HIS A 447 -0.75 -16.07 -23.99
CA HIS A 447 -0.93 -17.34 -24.68
C HIS A 447 -0.51 -18.49 -23.77
N ILE A 448 -1.18 -19.64 -23.89
CA ILE A 448 -0.87 -20.83 -23.11
C ILE A 448 -0.76 -22.04 -24.03
N GLY A 449 0.23 -22.89 -23.80
CA GLY A 449 0.42 -24.12 -24.57
C GLY A 449 1.56 -24.97 -24.06
N SER A 450 2.00 -25.91 -24.88
CA SER A 450 3.06 -26.87 -24.55
C SER A 450 4.46 -26.26 -24.40
N ALA A 451 4.65 -25.03 -24.88
CA ALA A 451 5.91 -24.30 -24.79
C ALA A 451 5.97 -23.32 -23.61
N GLY A 452 4.85 -23.09 -22.92
CA GLY A 452 4.80 -22.20 -21.76
C GLY A 452 3.53 -21.37 -21.67
N ILE A 453 3.40 -20.68 -20.54
CA ILE A 453 2.61 -19.46 -20.43
C ILE A 453 3.46 -18.34 -20.99
N ASN A 454 3.04 -17.77 -22.12
CA ASN A 454 3.70 -16.65 -22.78
C ASN A 454 2.89 -15.39 -22.50
N ILE A 455 3.53 -14.38 -21.93
CA ILE A 455 2.90 -13.09 -21.65
C ILE A 455 3.73 -12.01 -22.31
N PHE A 456 3.07 -11.22 -23.14
CA PHE A 456 3.62 -10.00 -23.70
C PHE A 456 2.94 -8.82 -23.04
N THR A 457 3.69 -8.05 -22.28
CA THR A 457 3.17 -6.99 -21.42
C THR A 457 3.49 -5.63 -22.01
N PHE A 458 2.46 -4.89 -22.41
CA PHE A 458 2.54 -3.52 -22.92
C PHE A 458 2.16 -2.58 -21.80
N LEU A 459 3.15 -1.89 -21.22
CA LEU A 459 2.90 -0.98 -20.11
C LEU A 459 2.09 0.24 -20.58
N SER A 460 1.15 0.69 -19.77
CA SER A 460 0.40 1.91 -20.05
C SER A 460 1.33 3.13 -20.00
N LYS A 461 1.01 4.16 -20.78
CA LYS A 461 1.68 5.47 -20.70
C LYS A 461 0.85 6.52 -19.98
N GLY A 462 -0.34 6.15 -19.51
CA GLY A 462 -1.27 7.07 -18.87
C GLY A 462 -2.02 8.00 -19.83
N ASP A 463 -1.81 7.87 -21.15
CA ASP A 463 -2.48 8.68 -22.19
C ASP A 463 -3.49 7.87 -23.01
N GLY A 464 -3.81 6.65 -22.56
CA GLY A 464 -4.63 5.68 -23.28
C GLY A 464 -3.89 4.86 -24.33
N SER A 465 -2.60 5.13 -24.56
CA SER A 465 -1.70 4.30 -25.37
C SER A 465 -0.75 3.48 -24.50
N PHE A 466 -0.05 2.53 -25.13
CA PHE A 466 0.86 1.61 -24.46
C PHE A 466 2.27 1.69 -25.05
N GLN A 467 3.27 1.20 -24.32
CA GLN A 467 4.65 1.08 -24.80
C GLN A 467 5.06 -0.36 -25.12
N ASN A 468 6.22 -0.51 -25.78
CA ASN A 468 6.69 -1.78 -26.33
C ASN A 468 6.79 -2.87 -25.26
N TYR A 469 6.47 -4.09 -25.71
CA TYR A 469 6.23 -5.20 -24.81
C TYR A 469 7.49 -5.73 -24.11
N LYS A 470 7.31 -6.21 -22.87
CA LYS A 470 8.23 -7.20 -22.29
C LYS A 470 7.65 -8.60 -22.50
N HIS A 471 8.49 -9.54 -22.91
CA HIS A 471 8.09 -10.94 -23.08
C HIS A 471 8.55 -11.76 -21.88
N PHE A 472 7.59 -12.46 -21.27
CA PHE A 472 7.80 -13.49 -20.28
C PHE A 472 7.37 -14.85 -20.84
N SER A 473 8.16 -15.88 -20.60
CA SER A 473 7.78 -17.27 -20.84
C SER A 473 8.15 -18.13 -19.64
N SER A 474 7.18 -18.89 -19.14
CA SER A 474 7.42 -19.82 -18.04
C SER A 474 8.26 -21.04 -18.45
N GLY A 475 8.30 -21.37 -19.74
CA GLY A 475 8.75 -22.68 -20.24
C GLY A 475 7.85 -23.85 -19.77
N GLY A 476 8.02 -25.01 -20.38
CA GLY A 476 7.25 -26.24 -20.04
C GLY A 476 5.83 -26.26 -20.59
N ASP A 477 5.12 -27.38 -20.41
CA ASP A 477 3.74 -27.54 -20.89
C ASP A 477 2.73 -27.07 -19.84
N TRP A 478 1.98 -26.03 -20.18
CA TRP A 478 0.93 -25.45 -19.35
C TRP A 478 -0.46 -25.57 -19.95
N SER A 479 -0.64 -26.38 -21.01
CA SER A 479 -1.91 -26.51 -21.74
C SER A 479 -3.11 -26.94 -20.88
N ALA A 480 -2.86 -27.57 -19.73
CA ALA A 480 -3.89 -27.98 -18.78
C ALA A 480 -4.27 -26.92 -17.74
N TYR A 481 -3.61 -25.75 -17.73
CA TYR A 481 -3.75 -24.73 -16.70
C TYR A 481 -4.49 -23.49 -17.24
N THR A 482 -5.06 -22.71 -16.34
CA THR A 482 -5.70 -21.41 -16.60
C THR A 482 -5.06 -20.36 -15.70
N PRO A 483 -4.40 -19.32 -16.27
CA PRO A 483 -3.85 -18.22 -15.51
C PRO A 483 -4.91 -17.18 -15.13
N TYR A 484 -4.75 -16.63 -13.94
CA TYR A 484 -5.49 -15.53 -13.33
C TYR A 484 -4.49 -14.51 -12.80
N PHE A 485 -4.91 -13.24 -12.71
CA PHE A 485 -4.01 -12.12 -12.41
C PHE A 485 -4.57 -11.28 -11.28
N HIS A 486 -3.88 -11.28 -10.14
CA HIS A 486 -4.28 -10.60 -8.91
C HIS A 486 -3.04 -10.29 -8.08
N ASP A 487 -3.04 -9.20 -7.31
CA ASP A 487 -2.04 -8.99 -6.27
C ASP A 487 -2.32 -9.96 -5.10
N VAL A 488 -1.50 -11.00 -4.96
CA VAL A 488 -1.72 -12.05 -3.94
C VAL A 488 -0.81 -11.89 -2.73
N ASN A 489 0.17 -11.01 -2.80
CA ASN A 489 1.10 -10.73 -1.69
C ASN A 489 0.95 -9.33 -1.08
N GLY A 490 0.06 -8.50 -1.63
CA GLY A 490 -0.23 -7.14 -1.18
C GLY A 490 0.95 -6.20 -1.40
N ASP A 491 1.75 -6.40 -2.46
CA ASP A 491 2.89 -5.54 -2.78
C ASP A 491 2.56 -4.42 -3.78
N GLY A 492 1.32 -4.37 -4.26
CA GLY A 492 0.83 -3.41 -5.22
C GLY A 492 1.02 -3.82 -6.69
N ASN A 493 1.80 -4.88 -6.96
CA ASN A 493 1.94 -5.42 -8.31
C ASN A 493 0.96 -6.57 -8.55
N THR A 494 0.45 -6.68 -9.78
CA THR A 494 -0.38 -7.82 -10.15
C THR A 494 0.45 -9.08 -10.39
N ASP A 495 0.25 -10.11 -9.57
CA ASP A 495 0.84 -11.44 -9.73
C ASP A 495 0.04 -12.34 -10.68
N MET A 496 0.58 -13.52 -10.99
CA MET A 496 -0.11 -14.54 -11.78
C MET A 496 -0.28 -15.86 -11.03
N LEU A 497 -1.49 -16.40 -11.04
CA LEU A 497 -1.83 -17.73 -10.56
C LEU A 497 -2.21 -18.64 -11.73
N ALA A 498 -1.50 -19.75 -11.95
CA ALA A 498 -1.84 -20.76 -12.96
C ALA A 498 -2.52 -21.98 -12.30
N LEU A 499 -3.82 -22.14 -12.57
CA LEU A 499 -4.68 -23.14 -11.92
C LEU A 499 -5.06 -24.29 -12.85
N SER A 500 -5.00 -25.53 -12.36
CA SER A 500 -5.64 -26.68 -12.98
C SER A 500 -6.60 -27.31 -11.97
N VAL A 501 -7.89 -27.31 -12.29
CA VAL A 501 -8.97 -27.82 -11.42
C VAL A 501 -9.19 -29.34 -11.55
N ARG A 502 -8.35 -30.05 -12.32
CA ARG A 502 -8.45 -31.52 -12.43
C ARG A 502 -7.96 -32.18 -11.16
N ALA A 503 -8.01 -33.51 -11.07
CA ALA A 503 -7.48 -34.23 -9.90
C ALA A 503 -5.97 -34.50 -10.02
N PRO A 504 -5.12 -34.02 -9.09
CA PRO A 504 -5.42 -33.08 -7.99
C PRO A 504 -5.46 -31.62 -8.47
N LEU A 505 -6.14 -30.74 -7.71
CA LEU A 505 -6.08 -29.29 -7.94
C LEU A 505 -4.62 -28.86 -7.88
N HIS A 506 -4.16 -28.10 -8.87
CA HIS A 506 -2.84 -27.48 -8.87
C HIS A 506 -2.99 -25.96 -8.94
N VAL A 507 -2.24 -25.25 -8.11
CA VAL A 507 -2.13 -23.78 -8.14
C VAL A 507 -0.65 -23.42 -8.13
N PHE A 508 -0.16 -22.84 -9.21
CA PHE A 508 1.19 -22.29 -9.29
C PHE A 508 1.15 -20.78 -9.22
N THR A 509 1.95 -20.19 -8.34
CA THR A 509 2.08 -18.74 -8.22
C THR A 509 3.35 -18.26 -8.90
N PHE A 510 3.20 -17.17 -9.64
CA PHE A 510 4.27 -16.41 -10.23
C PHE A 510 4.18 -14.97 -9.74
N MET A 511 5.19 -14.51 -9.02
CA MET A 511 5.25 -13.13 -8.50
C MET A 511 5.63 -12.17 -9.62
N SER A 512 5.00 -10.99 -9.66
CA SER A 512 5.45 -9.91 -10.54
C SER A 512 6.83 -9.43 -10.14
N LYS A 513 7.64 -9.06 -11.15
CA LYS A 513 8.92 -8.37 -10.95
C LYS A 513 8.80 -6.84 -11.05
N GLY A 514 7.57 -6.32 -11.11
CA GLY A 514 7.31 -4.89 -11.24
C GLY A 514 7.77 -4.30 -12.57
N ASP A 515 8.12 -5.12 -13.56
CA ASP A 515 8.68 -4.69 -14.85
C ASP A 515 7.97 -5.33 -16.05
N GLY A 516 6.80 -5.93 -15.82
CA GLY A 516 6.01 -6.66 -16.82
C GLY A 516 6.41 -8.13 -17.00
N SER A 517 7.34 -8.66 -16.20
CA SER A 517 7.70 -10.08 -16.18
C SER A 517 7.46 -10.73 -14.81
N PHE A 518 7.46 -12.07 -14.77
CA PHE A 518 7.11 -12.85 -13.58
C PHE A 518 8.21 -13.82 -13.15
N GLN A 519 8.15 -14.31 -11.91
CA GLN A 519 9.00 -15.36 -11.37
C GLN A 519 8.17 -16.45 -10.69
N ASN A 520 8.38 -17.71 -11.08
CA ASN A 520 7.75 -18.84 -10.37
C ASN A 520 8.20 -18.85 -8.91
N TYR A 521 7.23 -18.91 -8.01
CA TYR A 521 7.44 -18.75 -6.57
C TYR A 521 6.99 -19.96 -5.77
N LYS A 522 5.73 -20.38 -5.92
CA LYS A 522 5.13 -21.41 -5.06
C LYS A 522 4.20 -22.33 -5.86
N HIS A 523 4.12 -23.59 -5.44
CA HIS A 523 3.19 -24.58 -5.96
C HIS A 523 2.40 -25.18 -4.80
N PHE A 524 1.07 -25.15 -4.92
CA PHE A 524 0.13 -25.80 -4.03
C PHE A 524 -0.65 -26.88 -4.79
N SER A 525 -0.98 -27.99 -4.11
CA SER A 525 -1.90 -28.98 -4.64
C SER A 525 -2.84 -29.54 -3.58
N SER A 526 -4.10 -29.77 -3.96
CA SER A 526 -5.14 -30.38 -3.11
C SER A 526 -5.76 -31.59 -3.80
N GLY A 527 -6.02 -32.66 -3.06
CA GLY A 527 -6.67 -33.86 -3.59
C GLY A 527 -8.09 -33.60 -4.11
N GLY A 528 -8.60 -34.55 -4.92
CA GLY A 528 -9.95 -34.49 -5.48
C GLY A 528 -10.03 -33.81 -6.85
N ASP A 529 -11.15 -34.02 -7.55
CA ASP A 529 -11.47 -33.38 -8.82
C ASP A 529 -12.33 -32.14 -8.57
N TRP A 530 -11.84 -30.98 -9.00
CA TRP A 530 -12.46 -29.68 -8.80
C TRP A 530 -13.10 -29.13 -10.09
N SER A 531 -13.22 -29.95 -11.14
CA SER A 531 -13.76 -29.53 -12.44
C SER A 531 -15.20 -29.03 -12.42
N ALA A 532 -15.96 -29.37 -11.37
CA ALA A 532 -17.31 -28.84 -11.14
C ALA A 532 -17.34 -27.48 -10.41
N TYR A 533 -16.19 -26.96 -9.99
CA TYR A 533 -16.04 -25.69 -9.28
C TYR A 533 -15.43 -24.63 -10.19
N THR A 534 -15.82 -23.38 -9.96
CA THR A 534 -15.28 -22.18 -10.61
C THR A 534 -14.39 -21.44 -9.62
N PRO A 535 -13.16 -21.05 -9.99
CA PRO A 535 -12.32 -20.21 -9.14
C PRO A 535 -12.78 -18.74 -9.18
N TYR A 536 -12.75 -18.10 -8.02
CA TYR A 536 -12.98 -16.68 -7.78
C TYR A 536 -11.82 -16.15 -6.94
N PHE A 537 -11.54 -14.86 -7.03
CA PHE A 537 -10.38 -14.25 -6.39
C PHE A 537 -10.78 -12.96 -5.70
N HIS A 538 -10.87 -13.00 -4.37
CA HIS A 538 -11.32 -11.88 -3.55
C HIS A 538 -10.70 -11.99 -2.17
N ASP A 539 -10.42 -10.87 -1.52
CA ASP A 539 -10.15 -10.87 -0.08
C ASP A 539 -11.46 -11.18 0.67
N VAL A 540 -11.63 -12.43 1.12
CA VAL A 540 -12.83 -12.85 1.86
C VAL A 540 -12.60 -12.88 3.36
N ASN A 541 -11.36 -12.69 3.79
CA ASN A 541 -10.96 -12.83 5.19
C ASN A 541 -10.59 -11.46 5.83
N GLY A 542 -10.50 -10.41 5.01
CA GLY A 542 -10.23 -9.03 5.41
C GLY A 542 -8.76 -8.75 5.71
N ASP A 543 -7.83 -9.59 5.24
CA ASP A 543 -6.38 -9.43 5.47
C ASP A 543 -5.69 -8.60 4.39
N THR A 544 -6.45 -7.99 3.48
CA THR A 544 -6.00 -7.19 2.32
C THR A 544 -5.26 -8.00 1.25
N LEU A 545 -5.21 -9.32 1.37
CA LEU A 545 -4.63 -10.21 0.37
C LEU A 545 -5.72 -10.91 -0.45
N THR A 546 -5.44 -11.17 -1.72
CA THR A 546 -6.39 -11.90 -2.56
C THR A 546 -6.47 -13.38 -2.15
N ASP A 547 -7.67 -13.87 -1.81
CA ASP A 547 -7.95 -15.29 -1.58
C ASP A 547 -8.49 -16.00 -2.83
N LEU A 548 -8.25 -17.30 -2.96
CA LEU A 548 -8.90 -18.15 -3.97
C LEU A 548 -10.16 -18.78 -3.38
N ILE A 549 -11.32 -18.57 -4.00
CA ILE A 549 -12.57 -19.26 -3.65
C ILE A 549 -12.97 -20.20 -4.78
N MET A 550 -13.14 -21.48 -4.50
CA MET A 550 -13.71 -22.47 -5.41
C MET A 550 -15.21 -22.58 -5.14
N GLY A 551 -16.03 -22.00 -6.00
CA GLY A 551 -17.49 -22.00 -5.88
C GLY A 551 -18.17 -22.92 -6.89
N ARG A 552 -19.18 -23.67 -6.45
CA ARG A 552 -20.03 -24.51 -7.30
C ARG A 552 -21.49 -24.18 -7.05
N PHE A 553 -22.21 -23.88 -8.13
CA PHE A 553 -23.63 -23.56 -8.12
C PHE A 553 -24.42 -24.79 -8.60
N GLY A 554 -25.11 -25.45 -7.69
CA GLY A 554 -25.91 -26.64 -7.97
C GLY A 554 -27.40 -26.44 -7.70
N VAL A 555 -28.22 -27.38 -8.17
CA VAL A 555 -29.68 -27.39 -7.90
C VAL A 555 -30.03 -27.59 -6.42
N SER A 556 -29.08 -28.06 -5.61
CA SER A 556 -29.23 -28.32 -4.16
C SER A 556 -28.63 -27.23 -3.27
N GLY A 557 -28.06 -26.16 -3.85
CA GLY A 557 -27.39 -25.10 -3.09
C GLY A 557 -26.06 -24.67 -3.71
N ILE A 558 -25.31 -23.88 -2.95
CA ILE A 558 -23.98 -23.38 -3.31
C ILE A 558 -22.96 -24.11 -2.43
N ASP A 559 -22.00 -24.81 -3.05
CA ASP A 559 -20.83 -25.36 -2.36
C ASP A 559 -19.65 -24.40 -2.58
N THR A 560 -19.13 -23.77 -1.53
CA THR A 560 -17.95 -22.88 -1.61
C THR A 560 -16.82 -23.38 -0.74
N PHE A 561 -15.62 -23.46 -1.31
CA PHE A 561 -14.38 -23.78 -0.61
C PHE A 561 -13.40 -22.62 -0.79
N ALA A 562 -13.07 -21.90 0.27
CA ALA A 562 -12.02 -20.88 0.21
C ALA A 562 -10.65 -21.52 0.46
N PHE A 563 -9.79 -21.44 -0.55
CA PHE A 563 -8.35 -21.61 -0.46
C PHE A 563 -7.73 -20.23 -0.24
N LEU A 564 -7.61 -19.84 1.02
CA LEU A 564 -6.90 -18.61 1.33
C LEU A 564 -5.45 -18.79 0.86
N TYR A 565 -4.94 -17.86 0.04
CA TYR A 565 -3.59 -17.95 -0.55
C TYR A 565 -2.54 -18.20 0.54
N ASN A 566 -2.86 -17.70 1.73
CA ASN A 566 -2.34 -18.17 3.00
C ASN A 566 -3.51 -18.64 3.88
N SER A 567 -3.67 -19.97 3.96
CA SER A 567 -4.89 -20.74 4.34
C SER A 567 -5.62 -20.42 5.66
N LYS A 568 -5.40 -19.28 6.31
CA LYS A 568 -5.38 -19.30 7.74
C LYS A 568 -5.35 -17.88 8.41
N LYS A 569 -6.58 -17.38 8.66
CA LYS A 569 -7.10 -16.44 9.69
C LYS A 569 -6.45 -15.05 9.95
N TYR A 570 -7.23 -14.03 9.52
CA TYR A 570 -7.55 -12.72 10.11
C TYR A 570 -6.77 -11.49 9.65
N PRO A 571 -7.42 -10.30 9.61
CA PRO A 571 -6.71 -9.03 9.66
C PRO A 571 -5.76 -9.02 10.85
N SER A 572 -4.47 -8.74 10.60
CA SER A 572 -3.46 -8.55 11.65
C SER A 572 -3.61 -7.18 12.34
N LEU A 573 -4.85 -6.87 12.71
CA LEU A 573 -5.22 -5.66 13.43
C LEU A 573 -5.07 -5.88 14.93
N LEU A 574 -4.43 -4.92 15.60
CA LEU A 574 -4.22 -4.95 17.02
C LEU A 574 -5.57 -4.86 17.72
N ASN A 575 -5.89 -5.85 18.54
CA ASN A 575 -7.13 -5.95 19.31
C ASN A 575 -6.92 -5.42 20.74
N LYS A 576 -5.78 -5.74 21.37
CA LYS A 576 -5.55 -5.38 22.77
C LYS A 576 -4.09 -5.09 23.06
N ILE A 577 -3.85 -4.07 23.89
CA ILE A 577 -2.55 -3.79 24.50
C ILE A 577 -2.71 -3.80 26.01
N THR A 578 -1.82 -4.51 26.69
CA THR A 578 -1.68 -4.46 28.15
C THR A 578 -0.33 -3.83 28.48
N THR A 579 -0.35 -2.70 29.18
CA THR A 579 0.87 -1.99 29.60
C THR A 579 1.67 -2.75 30.66
N SER A 580 2.90 -2.32 30.95
CA SER A 580 3.72 -2.93 32.00
C SER A 580 3.11 -2.84 33.41
N ARG A 581 2.07 -2.02 33.60
CA ARG A 581 1.32 -1.90 34.87
C ARG A 581 0.06 -2.76 34.91
N GLY A 582 -0.24 -3.50 33.84
CA GLY A 582 -1.45 -4.30 33.70
C GLY A 582 -2.67 -3.51 33.20
N HIS A 583 -2.52 -2.23 32.81
CA HIS A 583 -3.62 -1.48 32.22
C HIS A 583 -3.91 -1.95 30.80
N GLU A 584 -5.17 -2.26 30.52
CA GLU A 584 -5.62 -2.80 29.25
C GLU A 584 -6.28 -1.72 28.38
N THR A 585 -6.03 -1.78 27.07
CA THR A 585 -6.74 -1.05 26.02
C THR A 585 -7.17 -2.04 24.95
N SER A 586 -8.48 -2.19 24.75
CA SER A 586 -9.08 -3.06 23.73
C SER A 586 -9.68 -2.21 22.61
N ILE A 587 -9.58 -2.67 21.36
CA ILE A 587 -9.98 -1.95 20.16
C ILE A 587 -10.86 -2.85 19.29
N SER A 588 -11.97 -2.31 18.81
CA SER A 588 -12.83 -2.96 17.82
C SER A 588 -12.86 -2.16 16.54
N TYR A 589 -12.95 -2.83 15.40
CA TYR A 589 -12.91 -2.23 14.07
C TYR A 589 -14.17 -2.61 13.28
N THR A 590 -14.50 -1.78 12.30
CA THR A 590 -15.52 -2.09 11.28
C THR A 590 -15.05 -1.53 9.93
N PRO A 591 -15.42 -2.12 8.78
CA PRO A 591 -15.13 -1.51 7.48
C PRO A 591 -15.96 -0.23 7.29
N LEU A 592 -15.45 0.72 6.49
CA LEU A 592 -16.20 1.92 6.08
C LEU A 592 -17.50 1.60 5.32
N THR A 593 -17.70 0.38 4.85
CA THR A 593 -18.99 -0.06 4.27
C THR A 593 -20.11 -0.22 5.30
N ASP A 594 -19.80 -0.20 6.61
CA ASP A 594 -20.78 -0.28 7.68
C ASP A 594 -21.54 1.06 7.85
N LYS A 595 -22.79 1.08 7.40
CA LYS A 595 -23.69 2.25 7.45
C LYS A 595 -24.08 2.69 8.86
N PHE A 596 -23.80 1.88 9.89
CA PHE A 596 -24.03 2.29 11.29
C PHE A 596 -22.88 3.12 11.86
N VAL A 597 -21.68 3.00 11.29
CA VAL A 597 -20.47 3.71 11.75
C VAL A 597 -20.03 4.79 10.78
N TYR A 598 -20.30 4.61 9.48
CA TYR A 598 -19.94 5.57 8.44
C TYR A 598 -21.14 6.10 7.67
N SER A 599 -21.16 7.42 7.43
CA SER A 599 -22.08 8.09 6.51
C SER A 599 -21.32 8.68 5.32
N LYS A 600 -21.48 8.10 4.11
CA LYS A 600 -20.89 8.62 2.87
C LYS A 600 -21.34 10.07 2.64
N GLY A 601 -20.40 10.91 2.21
CA GLY A 601 -20.70 12.27 1.78
C GLY A 601 -21.58 12.30 0.52
N SER A 602 -21.96 13.50 0.10
CA SER A 602 -22.62 13.70 -1.18
C SER A 602 -22.19 15.03 -1.79
N GLY A 603 -22.13 15.08 -3.13
CA GLY A 603 -21.84 16.30 -3.87
C GLY A 603 -20.36 16.62 -4.03
N ALA A 604 -19.46 15.64 -3.85
CA ALA A 604 -18.10 15.77 -4.38
C ALA A 604 -18.13 16.04 -5.89
N VAL A 605 -17.17 16.83 -6.38
CA VAL A 605 -17.03 17.15 -7.79
C VAL A 605 -15.65 16.71 -8.22
N TYR A 606 -15.59 15.90 -9.27
CA TYR A 606 -14.35 15.42 -9.85
C TYR A 606 -13.33 16.58 -10.02
N PRO A 607 -12.07 16.42 -9.54
CA PRO A 607 -11.41 15.17 -9.18
C PRO A 607 -11.63 14.68 -7.74
N GLU A 608 -12.47 15.37 -6.95
CA GLU A 608 -12.88 14.85 -5.65
C GLU A 608 -14.01 13.84 -5.81
N GLN A 609 -13.95 12.74 -5.06
CA GLN A 609 -15.02 11.75 -4.95
C GLN A 609 -15.37 11.52 -3.48
N ASP A 610 -16.68 11.40 -3.21
CA ASP A 610 -17.15 10.92 -1.92
C ASP A 610 -16.79 9.44 -1.81
N TYR A 611 -16.07 9.07 -0.76
CA TYR A 611 -15.34 7.81 -0.70
C TYR A 611 -16.04 6.78 0.18
N VAL A 612 -16.08 5.52 -0.26
CA VAL A 612 -16.46 4.36 0.54
C VAL A 612 -15.63 3.16 0.08
N SER A 613 -15.10 2.38 1.02
CA SER A 613 -14.31 1.19 0.72
C SER A 613 -14.35 0.20 1.89
N PRO A 614 -13.87 -1.05 1.75
CA PRO A 614 -13.73 -1.96 2.87
C PRO A 614 -12.59 -1.59 3.85
N LEU A 615 -12.06 -0.36 3.81
CA LEU A 615 -11.05 0.14 4.75
C LEU A 615 -11.55 -0.02 6.20
N SER A 616 -10.77 -0.70 7.04
CA SER A 616 -11.09 -0.88 8.45
C SER A 616 -10.78 0.38 9.25
N VAL A 617 -11.78 0.87 9.96
CA VAL A 617 -11.67 2.01 10.90
C VAL A 617 -12.02 1.58 12.31
N VAL A 618 -11.52 2.31 13.31
CA VAL A 618 -11.81 2.04 14.72
C VAL A 618 -13.30 2.29 14.98
N GLN A 619 -14.03 1.28 15.41
CA GLN A 619 -15.43 1.39 15.83
C GLN A 619 -15.53 1.80 17.30
N SER A 620 -14.73 1.21 18.17
CA SER A 620 -14.71 1.56 19.59
C SER A 620 -13.39 1.21 20.26
N VAL A 621 -13.10 1.92 21.35
CA VAL A 621 -11.93 1.68 22.21
C VAL A 621 -12.41 1.58 23.64
N GLU A 622 -12.03 0.51 24.34
CA GLU A 622 -12.29 0.33 25.76
C GLU A 622 -10.98 0.30 26.54
N ARG A 623 -10.85 1.13 27.57
CA ARG A 623 -9.65 1.22 28.43
C ARG A 623 -10.00 1.12 29.90
N ASP A 624 -9.05 0.72 30.72
CA ASP A 624 -9.20 0.86 32.17
C ASP A 624 -9.38 2.32 32.59
N ASP A 625 -10.27 2.58 33.55
CA ASP A 625 -10.53 3.93 34.07
C ASP A 625 -9.62 4.34 35.24
N GLY A 626 -8.71 3.47 35.65
CA GLY A 626 -7.77 3.69 36.76
C GLY A 626 -8.35 3.51 38.17
N ILE A 627 -9.65 3.18 38.31
CA ILE A 627 -10.31 2.91 39.60
C ILE A 627 -10.98 1.52 39.65
N GLY A 628 -10.67 0.67 38.68
CA GLY A 628 -11.13 -0.73 38.60
C GLY A 628 -12.32 -0.96 37.67
N GLY A 629 -12.76 0.05 36.92
CA GLY A 629 -13.76 -0.04 35.87
C GLY A 629 -13.16 0.11 34.47
N LYS A 630 -14.04 0.14 33.46
CA LYS A 630 -13.69 0.35 32.05
C LYS A 630 -14.37 1.63 31.53
N ARG A 631 -13.66 2.34 30.65
CA ARG A 631 -14.13 3.50 29.89
C ARG A 631 -14.18 3.15 28.40
N LYS A 632 -15.35 3.29 27.78
CA LYS A 632 -15.59 2.95 26.37
C LYS A 632 -15.87 4.22 25.58
N ILE A 633 -15.15 4.39 24.48
CA ILE A 633 -15.34 5.46 23.50
C ILE A 633 -15.79 4.81 22.19
N GLU A 634 -16.93 5.23 21.67
CA GLU A 634 -17.43 4.81 20.35
C GLU A 634 -17.14 5.89 19.31
N TYR A 635 -16.80 5.48 18.09
CA TYR A 635 -16.46 6.39 17.00
C TYR A 635 -17.46 6.25 15.85
N SER A 636 -17.79 7.36 15.21
CA SER A 636 -18.48 7.40 13.93
C SER A 636 -17.84 8.43 13.01
N TYR A 637 -17.94 8.18 11.70
CA TYR A 637 -17.23 8.90 10.66
C TYR A 637 -18.21 9.39 9.61
N ALA A 638 -17.95 10.55 9.01
CA ALA A 638 -18.79 11.06 7.92
C ALA A 638 -17.99 11.81 6.86
N GLY A 639 -18.46 11.67 5.61
CA GLY A 639 -17.98 12.46 4.48
C GLY A 639 -16.51 12.26 4.16
N ALA A 640 -16.04 11.00 4.10
CA ALA A 640 -14.69 10.72 3.61
C ALA A 640 -14.59 11.13 2.13
N LYS A 641 -13.46 11.71 1.75
CA LYS A 641 -13.20 12.10 0.36
C LYS A 641 -11.82 11.68 -0.10
N VAL A 642 -11.70 11.45 -1.40
CA VAL A 642 -10.43 11.28 -2.10
C VAL A 642 -10.31 12.32 -3.21
N ASP A 643 -9.08 12.73 -3.52
CA ASP A 643 -8.74 13.41 -4.78
C ASP A 643 -7.97 12.42 -5.64
N VAL A 644 -8.64 11.85 -6.63
CA VAL A 644 -8.06 10.79 -7.47
C VAL A 644 -6.94 11.29 -8.37
N LYS A 645 -7.03 12.52 -8.89
CA LYS A 645 -5.93 13.10 -9.69
C LYS A 645 -4.69 13.40 -8.87
N ARG A 646 -4.84 13.68 -7.58
CA ARG A 646 -3.73 13.85 -6.65
C ARG A 646 -3.28 12.52 -6.02
N GLY A 647 -4.07 11.44 -6.18
CA GLY A 647 -3.86 10.16 -5.52
C GLY A 647 -3.81 10.32 -4.00
N SER A 648 -4.73 11.10 -3.42
CA SER A 648 -4.67 11.48 -2.00
C SER A 648 -6.02 11.29 -1.31
N PHE A 649 -6.00 10.63 -0.16
CA PHE A 649 -7.13 10.62 0.77
C PHE A 649 -7.20 11.98 1.47
N LEU A 650 -8.33 12.67 1.36
CA LEU A 650 -8.56 14.00 1.94
C LEU A 650 -9.11 13.92 3.37
N GLY A 651 -9.14 12.73 3.97
CA GLY A 651 -9.66 12.50 5.31
C GLY A 651 -11.19 12.45 5.38
N PHE A 652 -11.71 12.34 6.60
CA PHE A 652 -13.13 12.50 6.89
C PHE A 652 -13.49 13.98 7.05
N LYS A 653 -14.68 14.37 6.60
CA LYS A 653 -15.23 15.70 6.93
C LYS A 653 -15.47 15.84 8.42
N GLN A 654 -15.90 14.76 9.06
CA GLN A 654 -16.28 14.76 10.47
C GLN A 654 -15.94 13.43 11.12
N ILE A 655 -15.36 13.49 12.33
CA ILE A 655 -15.18 12.36 13.23
C ILE A 655 -15.89 12.69 14.54
N THR A 656 -16.74 11.77 14.98
CA THR A 656 -17.47 11.89 16.23
C THR A 656 -16.99 10.82 17.19
N SER A 657 -16.61 11.22 18.40
CA SER A 657 -16.26 10.31 19.49
C SER A 657 -17.22 10.48 20.66
N LYS A 658 -17.76 9.36 21.16
CA LYS A 658 -18.75 9.34 22.23
C LYS A 658 -18.23 8.56 23.43
N ASP A 659 -18.06 9.24 24.56
CA ASP A 659 -17.74 8.63 25.84
C ASP A 659 -19.01 8.06 26.47
N MET A 660 -19.09 6.73 26.57
CA MET A 660 -20.30 6.04 27.01
C MET A 660 -20.54 6.12 28.52
N GLN A 661 -19.52 6.43 29.31
CA GLN A 661 -19.63 6.58 30.76
C GLN A 661 -20.07 8.00 31.13
N ARG A 662 -19.58 9.00 30.39
CA ARG A 662 -19.94 10.41 30.61
C ARG A 662 -21.16 10.86 29.81
N GLU A 663 -21.59 10.06 28.84
CA GLU A 663 -22.59 10.42 27.84
C GLU A 663 -22.24 11.73 27.11
N THR A 664 -20.94 12.00 26.95
CA THR A 664 -20.43 13.19 26.25
C THR A 664 -19.99 12.82 24.84
N GLU A 665 -20.39 13.64 23.87
CA GLU A 665 -20.03 13.51 22.47
C GLU A 665 -19.10 14.66 22.07
N THR A 666 -18.01 14.33 21.37
CA THR A 666 -17.09 15.30 20.76
C THR A 666 -17.14 15.12 19.26
N ILE A 667 -17.53 16.17 18.56
CA ILE A 667 -17.62 16.23 17.11
C ILE A 667 -16.47 17.10 16.61
N THR A 668 -15.60 16.53 15.79
CA THR A 668 -14.49 17.25 15.16
C THR A 668 -14.77 17.37 13.66
N ASP A 669 -14.86 18.61 13.17
CA ASP A 669 -14.99 18.92 11.74
C ASP A 669 -13.63 19.26 11.13
N TYR A 670 -13.32 18.65 9.99
CA TYR A 670 -12.06 18.83 9.28
C TYR A 670 -12.28 19.56 7.97
N ARG A 671 -11.22 20.26 7.54
CA ARG A 671 -11.13 20.76 6.17
C ARG A 671 -10.65 19.64 5.26
N GLN A 672 -11.20 19.61 4.05
CA GLN A 672 -10.85 18.61 3.04
C GLN A 672 -10.36 19.28 1.74
N ASP A 673 -10.17 20.60 1.76
CA ASP A 673 -9.73 21.35 0.60
C ASP A 673 -8.20 21.54 0.59
N TRP A 674 -7.57 21.01 -0.46
CA TRP A 674 -6.12 21.09 -0.68
C TRP A 674 -5.61 22.54 -0.71
N PRO A 675 -4.45 22.86 -0.10
CA PRO A 675 -3.48 21.97 0.55
C PRO A 675 -3.70 21.75 2.06
N PHE A 676 -4.88 22.06 2.58
CA PHE A 676 -5.17 22.04 4.01
C PHE A 676 -5.90 20.75 4.40
N VAL A 677 -5.25 19.62 4.08
CA VAL A 677 -5.69 18.25 4.37
C VAL A 677 -4.78 17.58 5.35
#